data_AF-A0A4Y7MNL5-F1
#
_entry.id   AF-A0A4Y7MNL5-F1
#
_cell.length_a   1.000
_cell.length_b   1.000
_cell.length_c   1.000
_cell.angle_alpha   90.00
_cell.angle_beta   90.00
_cell.angle_gamma   90.00
#
_symmetry.space_group_name_H-M   'P 1'
#
loop_
_entity.id
_entity.type
_entity.pdbx_description
1 polymer ?
#
loop_
_entity_poly.entity_id
_entity_poly.type
_entity_poly.pdbx_seq_one_letter_code
_entity_poly.pdbx_strand_id
1 'polypeptide(L)'
;MQLEDAKKDASFICGVVEGFYGRPWTLDQRKDLFIKMQEWGMNSYLYAPKDDYKHRAYWRELYSVEEAEHLTMLITASKECNITFIYALSPGLDITYSSSKEMVILKRKLDQVAQFGCTAFALLFDDIEAEMTESDKEAFQSFAQAQVSVTNEVYEYLNQPKEFLFCPTQYCASRAVPDVPNSEYLNTVGSKLAPGIDVMWTGPKVISRLITPASIDELTEVLRRKPVIWDNLHANDYDQKRIFLGPYTGRPSALLTKLKGVLTNPNCEYGANFVAIHTVAQWSKCSIEHAHDENQSSDAISAVSADIKLEQESRNGRSDDEDVSLPMLVYHPRLALKKSLQLWLPEFKRTKSMWGPISKPHVNNVPPVTFGATGQSGVPCCSSGSLEEGGTSPGSAPMPTADHSSAEDANELASDATLTPCLVDGTESAGSSSMVSLDRVAECLEPMETVESTSSASSQAKNLDVEDVDDHDIKESPIKEEMPSAPEHEEGDVIMESERKEEEEDYQLTVDDLCLLCDLFYLPFEHGPQGMQLLQEFNWLKLNAHIVASNPSKTTAAVSPEVKEWHQRAEKFDTMSRALNKLFTRLTYINNRELLYELYPYVWDMRGVVALLNSYVKWLSFNQGSKQGFLSGEQEPWVFRGGLAADLQRLLPLESVNDLFLYKTPETPTRQVYTIRPYLASDERNVYQLCHRLHIARTGANFCDMEKIFHSYPNLLGDIHFGAFVTLSPEFSFVVEDDNSVVGFVAAAANAKELQRQIRVAWVPEMQTKYPELFHSHSTEKSNIPDPIKDLATKLQRLHTEDLPDALLTYHPSQLKMWLSDTVIDHSVSKRLLTCAVAALRAHGSSGCHVYDVDVCSMEFYSRLGFVELKNVTHDQDVMYFGRIF
;
A
#
# COMPACT_ATOMS: atom_id res chain seq x y z
N MET A 1 -26.19 2.03 54.80
CA MET A 1 -26.56 3.35 54.25
C MET A 1 -25.28 4.17 54.08
N GLN A 2 -24.53 3.87 53.01
CA GLN A 2 -23.33 4.57 52.47
C GLN A 2 -22.63 3.59 51.50
N LEU A 3 -23.38 3.11 50.50
CA LEU A 3 -22.91 2.10 49.52
C LEU A 3 -23.55 2.31 48.13
N GLU A 4 -24.12 3.49 47.87
CA GLU A 4 -24.86 3.81 46.62
C GLU A 4 -24.34 5.06 45.87
N ASP A 5 -23.44 5.87 46.47
CA ASP A 5 -22.97 7.15 45.91
C ASP A 5 -21.69 7.03 45.05
N ALA A 6 -21.58 5.94 44.29
CA ALA A 6 -20.61 5.79 43.21
C ALA A 6 -21.33 5.40 41.91
N LYS A 7 -22.31 6.20 41.50
CA LYS A 7 -22.82 6.16 40.12
C LYS A 7 -21.63 6.43 39.19
N LYS A 8 -21.20 5.41 38.45
CA LYS A 8 -20.33 5.58 37.27
C LYS A 8 -20.84 6.75 36.45
N ASP A 9 -19.94 7.65 36.09
CA ASP A 9 -20.28 8.90 35.43
C ASP A 9 -20.92 8.63 34.06
N ALA A 10 -22.25 8.66 34.01
CA ALA A 10 -23.06 8.34 32.82
C ALA A 10 -23.02 9.44 31.76
N SER A 11 -21.90 10.16 31.67
CA SER A 11 -21.71 11.39 30.91
C SER A 11 -20.48 11.38 29.99
N PHE A 12 -19.59 10.39 30.10
CA PHE A 12 -18.41 10.27 29.22
C PHE A 12 -18.79 9.63 27.88
N ILE A 13 -18.58 10.36 26.80
CA ILE A 13 -18.86 9.90 25.43
C ILE A 13 -17.73 8.96 25.00
N CYS A 14 -18.00 7.67 24.80
CA CYS A 14 -17.00 6.70 24.33
C CYS A 14 -17.55 5.93 23.14
N GLY A 15 -16.85 5.98 22.01
CA GLY A 15 -17.49 5.61 20.76
C GLY A 15 -16.62 5.61 19.51
N VAL A 16 -17.32 5.52 18.38
CA VAL A 16 -16.77 5.54 17.02
C VAL A 16 -17.41 6.69 16.26
N VAL A 17 -16.61 7.41 15.49
CA VAL A 17 -17.09 8.31 14.43
C VAL A 17 -16.80 7.64 13.08
N GLU A 18 -17.82 7.52 12.25
CA GLU A 18 -17.64 7.18 10.83
C GLU A 18 -17.43 8.50 10.09
N GLY A 19 -16.19 9.01 10.06
CA GLY A 19 -15.88 10.38 9.65
C GLY A 19 -14.79 10.53 8.58
N PHE A 20 -14.32 9.40 8.05
CA PHE A 20 -13.30 9.27 7.01
C PHE A 20 -13.83 9.58 5.60
N TYR A 21 -12.90 9.79 4.66
CA TYR A 21 -13.16 9.89 3.23
C TYR A 21 -13.15 8.51 2.55
N GLY A 22 -14.03 8.31 1.57
CA GLY A 22 -14.20 7.04 0.86
C GLY A 22 -15.50 6.30 1.20
N ARG A 23 -15.65 5.09 0.66
CA ARG A 23 -16.89 4.29 0.72
C ARG A 23 -17.39 4.14 2.17
N PRO A 24 -18.60 4.66 2.50
CA PRO A 24 -19.19 4.50 3.83
C PRO A 24 -19.47 3.03 4.17
N TRP A 25 -19.61 2.74 5.47
CA TRP A 25 -19.98 1.39 5.93
C TRP A 25 -21.42 1.03 5.57
N THR A 26 -21.68 -0.26 5.39
CA THR A 26 -23.03 -0.76 5.10
C THR A 26 -23.92 -0.73 6.35
N LEU A 27 -25.24 -0.84 6.14
CA LEU A 27 -26.20 -0.97 7.24
C LEU A 27 -25.85 -2.15 8.17
N ASP A 28 -25.42 -3.28 7.62
CA ASP A 28 -25.11 -4.49 8.40
C ASP A 28 -23.76 -4.37 9.13
N GLN A 29 -22.75 -3.73 8.52
CA GLN A 29 -21.49 -3.38 9.19
C GLN A 29 -21.75 -2.47 10.40
N ARG A 30 -22.60 -1.44 10.25
CA ARG A 30 -22.97 -0.54 11.35
C ARG A 30 -23.80 -1.23 12.45
N LYS A 31 -24.67 -2.18 12.10
CA LYS A 31 -25.40 -3.00 13.10
C LYS A 31 -24.48 -3.92 13.89
N ASP A 32 -23.57 -4.64 13.23
CA ASP A 32 -22.54 -5.48 13.86
C ASP A 32 -21.62 -4.62 14.76
N LEU A 33 -21.32 -3.39 14.35
CA LEU A 33 -20.59 -2.42 15.17
C LEU A 33 -21.35 -2.05 16.45
N PHE A 34 -22.65 -1.77 16.39
CA PHE A 34 -23.44 -1.39 17.57
C PHE A 34 -23.50 -2.52 18.62
N ILE A 35 -23.62 -3.77 18.17
CA ILE A 35 -23.58 -4.96 19.04
C ILE A 35 -22.21 -5.05 19.73
N LYS A 36 -21.12 -5.00 18.96
CA LYS A 36 -19.74 -5.04 19.50
C LYS A 36 -19.47 -3.88 20.45
N MET A 37 -19.91 -2.67 20.13
CA MET A 37 -19.81 -1.51 21.00
C MET A 37 -20.55 -1.70 22.33
N GLN A 38 -21.75 -2.28 22.32
CA GLN A 38 -22.50 -2.60 23.53
C GLN A 38 -21.75 -3.63 24.39
N GLU A 39 -21.30 -4.74 23.80
CA GLU A 39 -20.51 -5.78 24.49
C GLU A 39 -19.22 -5.20 25.08
N TRP A 40 -18.59 -4.28 24.36
CA TRP A 40 -17.38 -3.59 24.80
C TRP A 40 -17.67 -2.38 25.70
N GLY A 41 -18.93 -2.10 26.07
CA GLY A 41 -19.29 -1.03 27.01
C GLY A 41 -19.03 0.39 26.51
N MET A 42 -18.98 0.58 25.18
CA MET A 42 -19.03 1.87 24.51
C MET A 42 -20.49 2.33 24.39
N ASN A 43 -20.73 3.61 24.11
CA ASN A 43 -22.07 4.22 24.24
C ASN A 43 -22.48 5.19 23.13
N SER A 44 -21.60 5.58 22.22
CA SER A 44 -21.88 6.66 21.25
C SER A 44 -21.40 6.33 19.84
N TYR A 45 -22.20 6.60 18.82
CA TYR A 45 -21.80 6.52 17.42
C TYR A 45 -22.14 7.83 16.70
N LEU A 46 -21.15 8.43 16.04
CA LEU A 46 -21.29 9.66 15.28
C LEU A 46 -21.32 9.36 13.78
N TYR A 47 -22.48 9.61 13.16
CA TYR A 47 -22.68 9.49 11.73
C TYR A 47 -22.17 10.75 11.02
N ALA A 48 -20.97 10.70 10.43
CA ALA A 48 -20.36 11.80 9.69
C ALA A 48 -19.65 11.38 8.37
N PRO A 49 -20.12 10.37 7.60
CA PRO A 49 -19.38 9.85 6.45
C PRO A 49 -19.23 10.92 5.38
N LYS A 50 -17.98 11.25 5.00
CA LYS A 50 -17.70 12.37 4.09
C LYS A 50 -18.26 12.16 2.67
N ASP A 51 -18.40 10.89 2.26
CA ASP A 51 -18.94 10.48 0.96
C ASP A 51 -20.48 10.31 0.95
N ASP A 52 -21.20 10.53 2.07
CA ASP A 52 -22.65 10.80 2.00
C ASP A 52 -22.83 12.23 1.46
N TYR A 53 -23.20 12.33 0.18
CA TYR A 53 -23.45 13.63 -0.45
C TYR A 53 -24.41 14.50 0.36
N LYS A 54 -25.44 13.92 0.99
CA LYS A 54 -26.45 14.67 1.76
C LYS A 54 -26.05 14.97 3.21
N HIS A 55 -24.86 14.51 3.63
CA HIS A 55 -24.20 14.95 4.86
C HIS A 55 -23.36 16.23 4.66
N ARG A 56 -22.73 16.39 3.48
CA ARG A 56 -21.79 17.51 3.19
C ARG A 56 -22.10 18.27 1.90
N ALA A 57 -21.87 17.68 0.72
CA ALA A 57 -21.92 18.40 -0.57
C ALA A 57 -23.30 18.98 -0.93
N TYR A 58 -24.36 18.24 -0.62
CA TYR A 58 -25.76 18.59 -0.86
C TYR A 58 -26.55 18.58 0.47
N TRP A 59 -25.96 19.15 1.53
CA TRP A 59 -26.53 19.17 2.89
C TRP A 59 -27.96 19.76 2.97
N ARG A 60 -28.33 20.62 2.00
CA ARG A 60 -29.66 21.23 1.84
C ARG A 60 -30.74 20.24 1.37
N GLU A 61 -30.34 19.13 0.74
CA GLU A 61 -31.28 18.14 0.22
C GLU A 61 -31.79 17.24 1.36
N LEU A 62 -33.11 17.04 1.36
CA LEU A 62 -33.74 16.06 2.23
C LEU A 62 -33.41 14.64 1.78
N TYR A 63 -33.40 13.72 2.73
CA TYR A 63 -33.33 12.30 2.44
C TYR A 63 -34.60 11.84 1.70
N SER A 64 -34.45 10.93 0.74
CA SER A 64 -35.55 10.27 0.03
C SER A 64 -36.31 9.33 0.96
N VAL A 65 -37.37 8.68 0.48
CA VAL A 65 -38.14 7.73 1.29
C VAL A 65 -37.28 6.50 1.66
N GLU A 66 -36.48 6.04 0.70
CA GLU A 66 -35.59 4.88 0.84
C GLU A 66 -34.41 5.20 1.78
N GLU A 67 -33.81 6.38 1.63
CA GLU A 67 -32.75 6.86 2.54
C GLU A 67 -33.29 7.10 3.97
N ALA A 68 -34.52 7.62 4.10
CA ALA A 68 -35.21 7.81 5.37
C ALA A 68 -35.51 6.48 6.08
N GLU A 69 -35.94 5.46 5.34
CA GLU A 69 -36.15 4.11 5.87
C GLU A 69 -34.82 3.52 6.38
N HIS A 70 -33.75 3.59 5.57
CA HIS A 70 -32.42 3.13 5.99
C HIS A 70 -31.92 3.83 7.26
N LEU A 71 -32.05 5.16 7.37
CA LEU A 71 -31.65 5.90 8.57
C LEU A 71 -32.54 5.58 9.78
N THR A 72 -33.84 5.41 9.59
CA THR A 72 -34.78 5.01 10.66
C THR A 72 -34.44 3.62 11.20
N MET A 73 -34.12 2.66 10.33
CA MET A 73 -33.65 1.33 10.73
C MET A 73 -32.33 1.39 11.52
N LEU A 74 -31.40 2.25 11.09
CA LEU A 74 -30.10 2.42 11.73
C LEU A 74 -30.22 3.06 13.13
N ILE A 75 -31.01 4.12 13.26
CA ILE A 75 -31.32 4.78 14.54
C ILE A 75 -32.05 3.83 15.49
N THR A 76 -32.92 2.95 14.97
CA THR A 76 -33.63 1.95 15.78
C THR A 76 -32.65 0.89 16.32
N ALA A 77 -31.78 0.34 15.47
CA ALA A 77 -30.78 -0.64 15.87
C ALA A 77 -29.77 -0.08 16.90
N SER A 78 -29.41 1.21 16.81
CA SER A 78 -28.52 1.83 17.81
C SER A 78 -29.18 1.85 19.20
N LYS A 79 -30.48 2.18 19.28
CA LYS A 79 -31.25 2.21 20.52
C LYS A 79 -31.40 0.82 21.16
N GLU A 80 -31.65 -0.20 20.35
CA GLU A 80 -31.66 -1.61 20.79
C GLU A 80 -30.31 -2.00 21.41
N CYS A 81 -29.21 -1.45 20.89
CA CYS A 81 -27.86 -1.64 21.42
C CYS A 81 -27.47 -0.66 22.55
N ASN A 82 -28.37 0.20 23.03
CA ASN A 82 -28.05 1.28 23.99
C ASN A 82 -26.93 2.24 23.53
N ILE A 83 -26.78 2.44 22.21
CA ILE A 83 -25.83 3.35 21.58
C ILE A 83 -26.55 4.66 21.19
N THR A 84 -26.05 5.78 21.72
CA THR A 84 -26.46 7.13 21.31
C THR A 84 -26.02 7.38 19.88
N PHE A 85 -26.99 7.42 18.95
CA PHE A 85 -26.76 7.81 17.57
C PHE A 85 -26.77 9.33 17.46
N ILE A 86 -25.63 9.89 17.07
CA ILE A 86 -25.41 11.33 16.87
C ILE A 86 -25.39 11.59 15.37
N TYR A 87 -26.35 12.35 14.85
CA TYR A 87 -26.38 12.74 13.43
C TYR A 87 -25.55 13.99 13.20
N ALA A 88 -24.49 13.90 12.39
CA ALA A 88 -23.72 15.08 11.99
C ALA A 88 -24.21 15.65 10.66
N LEU A 89 -24.02 16.96 10.49
CA LEU A 89 -24.20 17.67 9.23
C LEU A 89 -23.03 18.64 9.01
N SER A 90 -22.53 18.71 7.78
CA SER A 90 -21.35 19.50 7.39
C SER A 90 -21.71 20.63 6.41
N PRO A 91 -22.43 21.70 6.84
CA PRO A 91 -22.89 22.75 5.93
C PRO A 91 -21.80 23.74 5.50
N GLY A 92 -20.60 23.67 6.09
CA GLY A 92 -19.59 24.72 6.00
C GLY A 92 -18.98 25.03 4.62
N LEU A 93 -19.20 24.18 3.60
CA LEU A 93 -18.61 24.38 2.27
C LEU A 93 -19.21 25.57 1.51
N ASP A 94 -20.51 25.82 1.66
CA ASP A 94 -21.24 26.78 0.82
C ASP A 94 -22.42 27.47 1.53
N ILE A 95 -22.49 27.38 2.86
CA ILE A 95 -23.51 28.08 3.65
C ILE A 95 -23.26 29.60 3.66
N THR A 96 -24.30 30.38 3.39
CA THR A 96 -24.33 31.82 3.72
C THR A 96 -24.91 31.97 5.13
N TYR A 97 -24.05 32.19 6.12
CA TYR A 97 -24.38 32.14 7.55
C TYR A 97 -25.47 33.15 7.97
N SER A 98 -25.52 34.31 7.31
CA SER A 98 -26.47 35.41 7.56
C SER A 98 -27.83 35.20 6.87
N SER A 99 -27.96 34.18 6.02
CA SER A 99 -29.17 33.93 5.25
C SER A 99 -30.24 33.20 6.08
N SER A 100 -31.33 33.90 6.39
CA SER A 100 -32.50 33.30 7.05
C SER A 100 -33.12 32.15 6.24
N LYS A 101 -32.95 32.14 4.92
CA LYS A 101 -33.36 31.04 4.05
C LYS A 101 -32.52 29.78 4.30
N GLU A 102 -31.20 29.93 4.44
CA GLU A 102 -30.30 28.80 4.76
C GLU A 102 -30.62 28.23 6.14
N MET A 103 -30.86 29.10 7.12
CA MET A 103 -31.26 28.69 8.47
C MET A 103 -32.57 27.87 8.48
N VAL A 104 -33.57 28.24 7.66
CA VAL A 104 -34.81 27.45 7.51
C VAL A 104 -34.55 26.09 6.85
N ILE A 105 -33.66 26.03 5.86
CA ILE A 105 -33.28 24.76 5.20
C ILE A 105 -32.54 23.83 6.17
N LEU A 106 -31.58 24.39 6.92
CA LEU A 106 -30.78 23.69 7.94
C LEU A 106 -31.67 23.06 9.02
N LYS A 107 -32.59 23.86 9.58
CA LYS A 107 -33.58 23.38 10.56
C LYS A 107 -34.46 22.27 9.99
N ARG A 108 -35.02 22.46 8.78
CA ARG A 108 -35.87 21.46 8.11
C ARG A 108 -35.15 20.14 7.84
N LYS A 109 -33.86 20.16 7.52
CA LYS A 109 -33.02 18.96 7.35
C LYS A 109 -32.87 18.20 8.67
N LEU A 110 -32.59 18.92 9.76
CA LEU A 110 -32.42 18.33 11.09
C LEU A 110 -33.76 17.82 11.66
N ASP A 111 -34.87 18.53 11.43
CA ASP A 111 -36.24 18.07 11.74
C ASP A 111 -36.56 16.73 11.08
N GLN A 112 -36.16 16.55 9.82
CA GLN A 112 -36.37 15.29 9.10
C GLN A 112 -35.68 14.13 9.83
N VAL A 113 -34.45 14.33 10.28
CA VAL A 113 -33.69 13.30 11.01
C VAL A 113 -34.18 13.11 12.45
N ALA A 114 -34.68 14.17 13.09
CA ALA A 114 -35.40 14.08 14.37
C ALA A 114 -36.68 13.22 14.23
N GLN A 115 -37.41 13.33 13.12
CA GLN A 115 -38.59 12.50 12.82
C GLN A 115 -38.25 11.02 12.60
N PHE A 116 -37.03 10.69 12.15
CA PHE A 116 -36.52 9.31 12.14
C PHE A 116 -36.19 8.78 13.56
N GLY A 117 -36.37 9.63 14.57
CA GLY A 117 -36.16 9.32 15.98
C GLY A 117 -34.76 9.66 16.50
N CYS A 118 -33.95 10.43 15.77
CA CYS A 118 -32.66 10.90 16.27
C CYS A 118 -32.88 11.97 17.37
N THR A 119 -32.03 11.95 18.40
CA THR A 119 -32.13 12.88 19.55
C THR A 119 -30.81 13.57 19.91
N ALA A 120 -29.72 13.26 19.19
CA ALA A 120 -28.40 13.82 19.38
C ALA A 120 -27.84 14.27 18.02
N PHE A 121 -27.19 15.43 17.99
CA PHE A 121 -26.85 16.10 16.74
C PHE A 121 -25.43 16.67 16.76
N ALA A 122 -24.87 16.94 15.59
CA ALA A 122 -23.58 17.60 15.46
C ALA A 122 -23.53 18.53 14.24
N LEU A 123 -22.88 19.68 14.37
CA LEU A 123 -22.52 20.54 13.24
C LEU A 123 -21.00 20.55 13.06
N LEU A 124 -20.56 20.27 11.84
CA LEU A 124 -19.15 20.16 11.50
C LEU A 124 -18.74 21.30 10.55
N PHE A 125 -17.66 21.99 10.94
CA PHE A 125 -17.00 23.02 10.15
C PHE A 125 -15.52 22.67 9.91
N ASP A 126 -15.23 21.36 9.82
CA ASP A 126 -13.93 20.79 9.52
C ASP A 126 -13.59 20.91 8.03
N ASP A 127 -12.30 21.07 7.71
CA ASP A 127 -11.75 21.06 6.34
C ASP A 127 -12.51 21.98 5.35
N ILE A 128 -12.71 23.22 5.79
CA ILE A 128 -13.21 24.34 5.00
C ILE A 128 -12.24 25.52 5.09
N GLU A 129 -12.25 26.39 4.08
CA GLU A 129 -11.49 27.65 4.12
C GLU A 129 -12.20 28.68 5.01
N ALA A 130 -11.44 29.57 5.64
CA ALA A 130 -11.96 30.58 6.56
C ALA A 130 -12.54 31.81 5.84
N GLU A 131 -13.21 31.59 4.71
CA GLU A 131 -13.81 32.63 3.89
C GLU A 131 -15.28 32.86 4.27
N MET A 132 -15.75 34.09 4.05
CA MET A 132 -17.13 34.52 4.30
C MET A 132 -17.64 35.30 3.10
N THR A 133 -18.93 35.15 2.80
CA THR A 133 -19.60 36.00 1.79
C THR A 133 -19.61 37.46 2.26
N GLU A 134 -19.75 38.41 1.35
CA GLU A 134 -19.86 39.83 1.73
C GLU A 134 -21.04 40.09 2.68
N SER A 135 -22.18 39.42 2.48
CA SER A 135 -23.33 39.46 3.41
C SER A 135 -22.99 38.92 4.80
N ASP A 136 -22.12 37.92 4.91
CA ASP A 136 -21.69 37.39 6.21
C ASP A 136 -20.69 38.31 6.90
N LYS A 137 -19.81 38.99 6.14
CA LYS A 137 -18.91 40.04 6.65
C LYS A 137 -19.67 41.28 7.16
N GLU A 138 -20.81 41.61 6.54
CA GLU A 138 -21.70 42.67 7.03
C GLU A 138 -22.44 42.28 8.33
N ALA A 139 -22.76 40.99 8.50
CA ALA A 139 -23.55 40.48 9.62
C ALA A 139 -22.72 40.06 10.85
N PHE A 140 -21.48 39.57 10.66
CA PHE A 140 -20.67 38.95 11.70
C PHE A 140 -19.25 39.55 11.76
N GLN A 141 -18.74 39.75 12.98
CA GLN A 141 -17.42 40.33 13.21
C GLN A 141 -16.28 39.35 12.87
N SER A 142 -16.54 38.04 12.93
CA SER A 142 -15.57 36.99 12.64
C SER A 142 -16.23 35.68 12.22
N PHE A 143 -15.47 34.82 11.54
CA PHE A 143 -15.92 33.50 11.08
C PHE A 143 -16.41 32.61 12.24
N ALA A 144 -15.71 32.66 13.37
CA ALA A 144 -16.15 31.98 14.60
C ALA A 144 -17.51 32.47 15.09
N GLN A 145 -17.79 33.77 15.01
CA GLN A 145 -19.09 34.30 15.42
C GLN A 145 -20.21 33.84 14.49
N ALA A 146 -19.97 33.77 13.17
CA ALA A 146 -20.94 33.27 12.20
C ALA A 146 -21.32 31.81 12.49
N GLN A 147 -20.32 30.93 12.65
CA GLN A 147 -20.51 29.52 13.00
C GLN A 147 -21.22 29.33 14.35
N VAL A 148 -20.78 30.06 15.38
CA VAL A 148 -21.40 30.00 16.72
C VAL A 148 -22.85 30.48 16.69
N SER A 149 -23.16 31.55 15.94
CA SER A 149 -24.53 32.06 15.82
C SER A 149 -25.45 31.01 15.21
N VAL A 150 -25.04 30.39 14.10
CA VAL A 150 -25.80 29.32 13.44
C VAL A 150 -25.96 28.11 14.36
N THR A 151 -24.88 27.71 15.05
CA THR A 151 -24.88 26.52 15.92
C THR A 151 -25.77 26.71 17.15
N ASN A 152 -25.69 27.86 17.82
CA ASN A 152 -26.56 28.18 18.97
C ASN A 152 -28.03 28.24 18.55
N GLU A 153 -28.36 28.87 17.41
CA GLU A 153 -29.75 28.96 16.94
C GLU A 153 -30.34 27.57 16.61
N VAL A 154 -29.55 26.68 16.01
CA VAL A 154 -29.95 25.27 15.77
C VAL A 154 -30.11 24.50 17.09
N TYR A 155 -29.19 24.67 18.04
CA TYR A 155 -29.24 24.03 19.35
C TYR A 155 -30.48 24.43 20.16
N GLU A 156 -30.80 25.73 20.18
CA GLU A 156 -32.02 26.24 20.80
C GLU A 156 -33.29 25.76 20.09
N TYR A 157 -33.29 25.75 18.75
CA TYR A 157 -34.42 25.30 17.94
C TYR A 157 -34.77 23.82 18.17
N LEU A 158 -33.76 22.95 18.29
CA LEU A 158 -33.92 21.53 18.61
C LEU A 158 -34.21 21.27 20.10
N ASN A 159 -34.58 22.31 20.86
CA ASN A 159 -34.90 22.25 22.29
C ASN A 159 -33.73 21.73 23.15
N GLN A 160 -32.52 22.23 22.88
CA GLN A 160 -31.30 22.01 23.68
C GLN A 160 -31.04 20.52 23.99
N PRO A 161 -30.83 19.68 22.96
CA PRO A 161 -30.62 18.24 23.14
C PRO A 161 -29.41 17.96 24.04
N LYS A 162 -29.49 16.86 24.81
CA LYS A 162 -28.49 16.49 25.83
C LYS A 162 -27.10 16.24 25.24
N GLU A 163 -27.03 15.69 24.04
CA GLU A 163 -25.81 15.51 23.26
C GLU A 163 -25.89 16.36 21.98
N PHE A 164 -25.13 17.46 21.97
CA PHE A 164 -24.91 18.27 20.77
C PHE A 164 -23.41 18.55 20.61
N LEU A 165 -22.83 18.19 19.46
CA LEU A 165 -21.41 18.38 19.18
C LEU A 165 -21.16 19.50 18.17
N PHE A 166 -20.04 20.22 18.35
CA PHE A 166 -19.53 21.20 17.39
C PHE A 166 -18.09 20.84 17.01
N CYS A 167 -17.83 20.62 15.72
CA CYS A 167 -16.45 20.49 15.22
C CYS A 167 -15.97 21.84 14.65
N PRO A 168 -15.01 22.52 15.31
CA PRO A 168 -14.46 23.80 14.83
C PRO A 168 -13.63 23.63 13.56
N THR A 169 -13.43 24.72 12.81
CA THR A 169 -12.47 24.77 11.69
C THR A 169 -11.03 24.67 12.18
N GLN A 170 -10.71 25.28 13.33
CA GLN A 170 -9.45 25.08 14.04
C GLN A 170 -9.62 23.90 15.02
N TYR A 171 -9.66 22.65 14.52
CA TYR A 171 -9.90 21.45 15.34
C TYR A 171 -8.66 20.78 15.94
N CYS A 172 -7.47 21.35 15.73
CA CYS A 172 -6.22 20.85 16.28
C CYS A 172 -5.22 21.99 16.50
N ALA A 173 -4.21 21.77 17.35
CA ALA A 173 -3.30 22.86 17.74
C ALA A 173 -2.53 23.43 16.53
N SER A 174 -2.12 22.60 15.57
CA SER A 174 -1.48 23.06 14.33
C SER A 174 -2.39 23.84 13.37
N ARG A 175 -3.71 23.92 13.63
CA ARG A 175 -4.66 24.79 12.93
C ARG A 175 -5.06 26.02 13.76
N ALA A 176 -4.64 26.11 15.03
CA ALA A 176 -4.89 27.27 15.86
C ALA A 176 -3.94 28.41 15.46
N VAL A 177 -4.45 29.64 15.33
CA VAL A 177 -3.69 30.79 14.82
C VAL A 177 -3.77 31.95 15.82
N PRO A 178 -2.65 32.46 16.36
CA PRO A 178 -1.27 32.00 16.14
C PRO A 178 -0.93 30.69 16.88
N ASP A 179 -1.67 30.38 17.94
CA ASP A 179 -1.54 29.20 18.81
C ASP A 179 -2.89 28.93 19.51
N VAL A 180 -2.96 27.90 20.37
CA VAL A 180 -4.21 27.55 21.08
C VAL A 180 -4.65 28.65 22.06
N PRO A 181 -3.82 29.11 23.03
CA PRO A 181 -4.19 30.19 23.96
C PRO A 181 -4.67 31.49 23.30
N ASN A 182 -3.96 31.94 22.27
CA ASN A 182 -4.13 33.25 21.67
C ASN A 182 -5.05 33.25 20.43
N SER A 183 -5.61 32.10 20.04
CA SER A 183 -6.54 32.04 18.90
C SER A 183 -7.83 32.81 19.20
N GLU A 184 -8.06 33.90 18.47
CA GLU A 184 -9.31 34.67 18.54
C GLU A 184 -10.51 33.81 18.13
N TYR A 185 -10.32 32.90 17.17
CA TYR A 185 -11.33 31.95 16.73
C TYR A 185 -11.75 31.03 17.88
N LEU A 186 -10.79 30.37 18.55
CA LEU A 186 -11.08 29.44 19.65
C LEU A 186 -11.60 30.17 20.90
N ASN A 187 -11.07 31.36 21.21
CA ASN A 187 -11.61 32.20 22.28
C ASN A 187 -13.06 32.64 21.99
N THR A 188 -13.41 32.93 20.74
CA THR A 188 -14.79 33.25 20.34
C THR A 188 -15.71 32.03 20.49
N VAL A 189 -15.27 30.85 20.05
CA VAL A 189 -15.99 29.58 20.26
C VAL A 189 -16.20 29.33 21.75
N GLY A 190 -15.14 29.34 22.55
CA GLY A 190 -15.20 29.08 23.99
C GLY A 190 -16.08 30.05 24.77
N SER A 191 -16.10 31.33 24.37
CA SER A 191 -16.86 32.38 25.06
C SER A 191 -18.31 32.57 24.59
N LYS A 192 -18.65 32.27 23.33
CA LYS A 192 -19.99 32.52 22.75
C LYS A 192 -20.80 31.25 22.45
N LEU A 193 -20.17 30.09 22.28
CA LEU A 193 -20.90 28.83 22.04
C LEU A 193 -21.64 28.40 23.31
N ALA A 194 -22.89 27.96 23.18
CA ALA A 194 -23.74 27.61 24.32
C ALA A 194 -23.08 26.54 25.22
N PRO A 195 -23.19 26.64 26.56
CA PRO A 195 -22.45 25.79 27.49
C PRO A 195 -22.85 24.31 27.44
N GLY A 196 -24.05 23.99 26.94
CA GLY A 196 -24.52 22.62 26.72
C GLY A 196 -24.09 21.99 25.39
N ILE A 197 -23.30 22.70 24.57
CA ILE A 197 -22.69 22.16 23.35
C ILE A 197 -21.25 21.72 23.68
N ASP A 198 -20.95 20.47 23.38
CA ASP A 198 -19.61 19.89 23.50
C ASP A 198 -18.78 20.18 22.24
N VAL A 199 -17.47 20.38 22.39
CA VAL A 199 -16.57 20.76 21.28
C VAL A 199 -15.61 19.63 20.95
N MET A 200 -15.47 19.32 19.66
CA MET A 200 -14.59 18.27 19.15
C MET A 200 -13.15 18.75 18.96
N TRP A 201 -12.16 17.87 19.16
CA TRP A 201 -10.73 18.19 19.02
C TRP A 201 -9.89 16.95 18.64
N THR A 202 -8.87 17.08 17.77
CA THR A 202 -8.03 15.93 17.36
C THR A 202 -6.66 15.87 18.05
N GLY A 203 -6.38 16.78 18.99
CA GLY A 203 -5.11 16.91 19.70
C GLY A 203 -4.15 17.91 19.04
N PRO A 204 -2.82 17.78 19.25
CA PRO A 204 -1.84 18.70 18.67
C PRO A 204 -1.82 18.76 17.13
N LYS A 205 -2.21 17.68 16.45
CA LYS A 205 -2.27 17.56 14.98
C LYS A 205 -3.59 16.90 14.54
N VAL A 206 -3.87 16.90 13.23
CA VAL A 206 -4.97 16.11 12.64
C VAL A 206 -4.89 14.64 13.06
N ILE A 207 -3.69 14.06 12.94
CA ILE A 207 -3.33 12.73 13.45
C ILE A 207 -2.29 12.95 14.55
N SER A 208 -2.71 12.85 15.81
CA SER A 208 -1.85 13.11 16.95
C SER A 208 -1.07 11.86 17.37
N ARG A 209 0.27 11.92 17.39
CA ARG A 209 1.12 10.85 17.96
C ARG A 209 0.90 10.71 19.47
N LEU A 210 0.85 11.85 20.17
CA LEU A 210 0.59 11.96 21.59
C LEU A 210 -0.48 13.04 21.82
N ILE A 211 -1.34 12.82 22.82
CA ILE A 211 -2.20 13.86 23.40
C ILE A 211 -1.86 13.90 24.89
N THR A 212 -1.42 15.07 25.39
CA THR A 212 -0.93 15.18 26.78
C THR A 212 -1.98 15.85 27.67
N PRO A 213 -2.04 15.52 28.97
CA PRO A 213 -2.91 16.22 29.92
C PRO A 213 -2.75 17.74 29.89
N ALA A 214 -1.51 18.24 29.83
CA ALA A 214 -1.21 19.67 29.72
C ALA A 214 -1.81 20.33 28.46
N SER A 215 -1.72 19.68 27.29
CA SER A 215 -2.33 20.20 26.05
C SER A 215 -3.86 20.23 26.08
N ILE A 216 -4.48 19.41 26.93
CA ILE A 216 -5.94 19.44 27.15
C ILE A 216 -6.32 20.46 28.20
N ASP A 217 -5.50 20.71 29.22
CA ASP A 217 -5.73 21.77 30.20
C ASP A 217 -5.68 23.15 29.51
N GLU A 218 -4.64 23.43 28.72
CA GLU A 218 -4.50 24.64 27.90
C GLU A 218 -5.73 24.88 27.01
N LEU A 219 -6.16 23.86 26.27
CA LEU A 219 -7.35 23.92 25.44
C LEU A 219 -8.64 24.14 26.26
N THR A 220 -8.74 23.53 27.44
CA THR A 220 -9.91 23.63 28.32
C THR A 220 -10.07 25.04 28.88
N GLU A 221 -8.99 25.78 29.12
CA GLU A 221 -9.04 27.20 29.51
C GLU A 221 -9.63 28.07 28.39
N VAL A 222 -9.20 27.83 27.13
CA VAL A 222 -9.67 28.58 25.95
C VAL A 222 -11.12 28.23 25.60
N LEU A 223 -11.43 26.94 25.51
CA LEU A 223 -12.78 26.44 25.18
C LEU A 223 -13.76 26.59 26.34
N ARG A 224 -13.29 26.74 27.60
CA ARG A 224 -14.10 26.83 28.82
C ARG A 224 -14.98 25.60 29.12
N ARG A 225 -14.63 24.46 28.53
CA ARG A 225 -15.31 23.15 28.63
C ARG A 225 -14.33 22.04 28.31
N LYS A 226 -14.56 20.84 28.83
CA LYS A 226 -13.78 19.65 28.47
C LYS A 226 -14.08 19.25 27.01
N PRO A 227 -13.07 18.96 26.17
CA PRO A 227 -13.31 18.58 24.78
C PRO A 227 -13.74 17.10 24.65
N VAL A 228 -14.40 16.78 23.54
CA VAL A 228 -14.55 15.40 23.05
C VAL A 228 -13.46 15.16 22.02
N ILE A 229 -12.62 14.14 22.20
CA ILE A 229 -11.59 13.83 21.20
C ILE A 229 -12.22 13.16 19.98
N TRP A 230 -11.96 13.72 18.80
CA TRP A 230 -12.06 13.01 17.52
C TRP A 230 -10.69 12.41 17.27
N ASP A 231 -10.52 11.10 17.47
CA ASP A 231 -9.19 10.48 17.40
C ASP A 231 -8.92 9.82 16.04
N ASN A 232 -8.02 10.42 15.26
CA ASN A 232 -7.59 9.87 13.96
C ASN A 232 -6.37 8.93 14.07
N LEU A 233 -6.00 8.42 15.25
CA LEU A 233 -4.84 7.52 15.41
C LEU A 233 -4.91 6.28 14.49
N HIS A 234 -6.10 5.82 14.12
CA HIS A 234 -6.32 4.65 13.28
C HIS A 234 -6.96 4.95 11.93
N ALA A 235 -7.14 6.22 11.56
CA ALA A 235 -7.65 6.59 10.23
C ALA A 235 -6.61 6.28 9.15
N ASN A 236 -7.03 5.79 7.97
CA ASN A 236 -6.12 5.48 6.84
C ASN A 236 -6.55 6.11 5.48
N ASP A 237 -7.63 6.89 5.45
CA ASP A 237 -8.16 7.54 4.26
C ASP A 237 -7.15 8.42 3.49
N TYR A 238 -6.20 9.03 4.21
CA TYR A 238 -5.11 9.83 3.64
C TYR A 238 -4.00 9.03 2.92
N ASP A 239 -3.92 7.71 3.10
CA ASP A 239 -2.93 6.84 2.44
C ASP A 239 -3.44 5.39 2.29
N GLN A 240 -4.06 5.12 1.13
CA GLN A 240 -4.65 3.81 0.74
C GLN A 240 -3.65 2.63 0.71
N LYS A 241 -2.35 2.86 0.92
CA LYS A 241 -1.35 1.79 1.09
C LYS A 241 -1.14 1.38 2.56
N ARG A 242 -1.81 2.06 3.51
CA ARG A 242 -1.65 1.84 4.95
C ARG A 242 -2.95 1.34 5.56
N ILE A 243 -2.78 0.52 6.60
CA ILE A 243 -3.86 0.07 7.48
C ILE A 243 -3.27 -0.03 8.89
N PHE A 244 -4.09 0.22 9.91
CA PHE A 244 -3.65 0.35 11.30
C PHE A 244 -4.39 -0.64 12.20
N LEU A 245 -3.66 -1.69 12.58
CA LEU A 245 -4.10 -2.84 13.37
C LEU A 245 -3.43 -2.88 14.75
N GLY A 246 -2.57 -1.91 15.07
CA GLY A 246 -1.95 -1.75 16.38
C GLY A 246 -2.92 -1.26 17.47
N PRO A 247 -2.54 -1.35 18.76
CA PRO A 247 -3.37 -0.91 19.87
C PRO A 247 -3.47 0.62 19.96
N TYR A 248 -4.50 1.13 20.63
CA TYR A 248 -4.60 2.55 20.98
C TYR A 248 -3.44 2.98 21.90
N THR A 249 -2.70 4.03 21.55
CA THR A 249 -1.51 4.51 22.30
C THR A 249 -1.36 6.03 22.30
N GLY A 250 -0.47 6.54 23.15
CA GLY A 250 -0.13 7.97 23.21
C GLY A 250 -1.16 8.86 23.93
N ARG A 251 -2.17 8.25 24.58
CA ARG A 251 -3.20 8.91 25.40
C ARG A 251 -3.15 8.32 26.81
N PRO A 252 -2.48 8.96 27.79
CA PRO A 252 -2.43 8.44 29.16
C PRO A 252 -3.81 8.43 29.80
N SER A 253 -4.08 7.47 30.68
CA SER A 253 -5.38 7.29 31.36
C SER A 253 -5.82 8.51 32.17
N ALA A 254 -4.88 9.34 32.65
CA ALA A 254 -5.16 10.62 33.30
C ALA A 254 -6.09 11.54 32.46
N LEU A 255 -6.10 11.42 31.13
CA LEU A 255 -6.99 12.15 30.23
C LEU A 255 -8.48 11.85 30.47
N LEU A 256 -8.84 10.67 31.00
CA LEU A 256 -10.23 10.31 31.30
C LEU A 256 -10.91 11.33 32.23
N THR A 257 -10.15 12.00 33.10
CA THR A 257 -10.68 13.07 33.97
C THR A 257 -10.81 14.42 33.29
N LYS A 258 -10.03 14.68 32.22
CA LYS A 258 -9.89 15.99 31.55
C LYS A 258 -10.74 16.09 30.29
N LEU A 259 -11.17 14.97 29.74
CA LEU A 259 -12.02 14.89 28.54
C LEU A 259 -13.50 14.75 28.90
N LYS A 260 -14.35 15.16 27.94
CA LYS A 260 -15.79 14.85 27.91
C LYS A 260 -16.06 13.52 27.18
N GLY A 261 -15.13 13.11 26.30
CA GLY A 261 -15.21 11.85 25.61
C GLY A 261 -14.07 11.58 24.62
N VAL A 262 -14.14 10.40 23.99
CA VAL A 262 -13.32 9.98 22.85
C VAL A 262 -14.21 9.24 21.85
N LEU A 263 -14.21 9.72 20.60
CA LEU A 263 -14.76 9.08 19.43
C LEU A 263 -13.61 8.76 18.49
N THR A 264 -13.31 7.47 18.27
CA THR A 264 -12.24 7.08 17.34
C THR A 264 -12.75 7.12 15.90
N ASN A 265 -11.96 7.69 15.00
CA ASN A 265 -12.12 7.62 13.54
C ASN A 265 -11.12 6.55 13.03
N PRO A 266 -11.57 5.33 12.72
CA PRO A 266 -10.68 4.21 12.46
C PRO A 266 -10.44 4.03 10.94
N ASN A 267 -9.95 2.87 10.51
CA ASN A 267 -9.70 2.59 9.09
C ASN A 267 -11.02 2.56 8.29
N CYS A 268 -10.94 2.79 6.98
CA CYS A 268 -12.08 2.66 6.07
C CYS A 268 -12.61 1.21 6.03
N GLU A 269 -11.70 0.23 6.03
CA GLU A 269 -12.00 -1.21 6.09
C GLU A 269 -12.63 -1.59 7.43
N TYR A 270 -13.86 -2.11 7.41
CA TYR A 270 -14.64 -2.32 8.63
C TYR A 270 -14.06 -3.43 9.52
N GLY A 271 -13.73 -4.57 8.94
CA GLY A 271 -13.24 -5.75 9.65
C GLY A 271 -11.86 -5.58 10.27
N ALA A 272 -11.05 -4.65 9.73
CA ALA A 272 -9.74 -4.27 10.25
C ALA A 272 -9.83 -3.50 11.60
N ASN A 273 -10.96 -2.89 11.91
CA ASN A 273 -11.10 -1.97 13.04
C ASN A 273 -11.29 -2.64 14.41
N PHE A 274 -11.30 -3.97 14.47
CA PHE A 274 -11.53 -4.72 15.71
C PHE A 274 -10.54 -4.30 16.81
N VAL A 275 -9.23 -4.30 16.52
CA VAL A 275 -8.20 -3.93 17.51
C VAL A 275 -8.28 -2.45 17.86
N ALA A 276 -8.44 -1.57 16.88
CA ALA A 276 -8.55 -0.13 17.09
C ALA A 276 -9.68 0.21 18.09
N ILE A 277 -10.89 -0.29 17.83
CA ILE A 277 -12.09 0.01 18.63
C ILE A 277 -12.03 -0.71 19.99
N HIS A 278 -11.67 -2.00 20.02
CA HIS A 278 -11.63 -2.76 21.27
C HIS A 278 -10.52 -2.28 22.23
N THR A 279 -9.39 -1.76 21.73
CA THR A 279 -8.35 -1.18 22.61
C THR A 279 -8.74 0.20 23.17
N VAL A 280 -9.48 1.03 22.41
CA VAL A 280 -10.14 2.24 22.95
C VAL A 280 -11.14 1.88 24.06
N ALA A 281 -11.94 0.83 23.86
CA ALA A 281 -12.92 0.35 24.84
C ALA A 281 -12.29 -0.28 26.11
N GLN A 282 -11.05 -0.77 26.02
CA GLN A 282 -10.27 -1.19 27.19
C GLN A 282 -9.68 0.02 27.92
N TRP A 283 -9.12 0.97 27.18
CA TRP A 283 -8.57 2.22 27.73
C TRP A 283 -9.63 3.01 28.52
N SER A 284 -10.85 3.15 27.99
CA SER A 284 -11.93 3.91 28.64
C SER A 284 -12.47 3.33 29.94
N LYS A 285 -12.09 2.08 30.30
CA LYS A 285 -12.50 1.38 31.52
C LYS A 285 -11.47 1.45 32.66
N CYS A 286 -10.31 2.05 32.42
CA CYS A 286 -9.24 2.16 33.40
C CYS A 286 -9.65 3.11 34.55
N SER A 287 -9.21 2.85 35.78
CA SER A 287 -9.62 3.62 36.97
C SER A 287 -8.50 4.51 37.51
N ILE A 288 -8.91 5.63 38.11
CA ILE A 288 -8.05 6.79 38.42
C ILE A 288 -7.63 6.82 39.91
N GLU A 289 -8.04 5.85 40.72
CA GLU A 289 -7.88 5.89 42.19
C GLU A 289 -6.43 5.92 42.71
N HIS A 290 -5.43 5.63 41.85
CA HIS A 290 -4.01 5.75 42.20
C HIS A 290 -3.34 7.06 41.76
N ALA A 291 -4.06 7.95 41.05
CA ALA A 291 -3.48 9.16 40.48
C ALA A 291 -3.10 10.26 41.50
N HIS A 292 -3.49 10.11 42.77
CA HIS A 292 -3.23 11.11 43.80
C HIS A 292 -1.87 10.98 44.52
N ASP A 293 -1.09 9.94 44.26
CA ASP A 293 0.31 9.79 44.70
C ASP A 293 1.33 10.03 43.54
N GLU A 294 0.89 10.57 42.40
CA GLU A 294 1.68 10.74 41.15
C GLU A 294 2.76 11.86 41.19
N ASN A 295 3.52 12.00 42.28
CA ASN A 295 4.72 12.82 42.29
C ASN A 295 5.95 12.01 41.86
N GLN A 296 6.19 11.99 40.55
CA GLN A 296 7.41 11.58 39.84
C GLN A 296 7.69 10.06 39.69
N SER A 297 8.08 9.69 38.46
CA SER A 297 8.84 8.48 38.05
C SER A 297 8.18 7.08 38.05
N SER A 298 7.14 6.79 38.84
CA SER A 298 6.61 5.43 39.00
C SER A 298 6.18 4.73 37.69
N ASP A 299 5.24 5.33 36.95
CA ASP A 299 4.56 4.63 35.85
C ASP A 299 5.44 4.39 34.63
N ALA A 300 6.35 5.33 34.33
CA ALA A 300 7.35 5.11 33.30
C ALA A 300 8.26 3.93 33.66
N ILE A 301 8.66 3.77 34.93
CA ILE A 301 9.48 2.65 35.38
C ILE A 301 8.67 1.34 35.40
N SER A 302 7.39 1.38 35.76
CA SER A 302 6.50 0.21 35.75
C SER A 302 6.22 -0.29 34.33
N ALA A 303 5.84 0.61 33.41
CA ALA A 303 5.62 0.31 32.00
C ALA A 303 6.93 -0.14 31.32
N VAL A 304 8.06 0.57 31.53
CA VAL A 304 9.36 0.14 31.00
C VAL A 304 9.81 -1.20 31.59
N SER A 305 9.52 -1.50 32.86
CA SER A 305 9.80 -2.81 33.46
C SER A 305 8.91 -3.93 32.87
N ALA A 306 7.65 -3.63 32.57
CA ALA A 306 6.76 -4.55 31.87
C ALA A 306 7.19 -4.76 30.41
N ASP A 307 7.51 -3.70 29.67
CA ASP A 307 8.01 -3.77 28.29
C ASP A 307 9.37 -4.50 28.22
N ILE A 308 10.32 -4.23 29.14
CA ILE A 308 11.59 -4.96 29.21
C ILE A 308 11.36 -6.46 29.45
N LYS A 309 10.42 -6.84 30.31
CA LYS A 309 10.07 -8.26 30.54
C LYS A 309 9.42 -8.89 29.30
N LEU A 310 8.40 -8.25 28.74
CA LEU A 310 7.69 -8.70 27.53
C LEU A 310 8.61 -8.78 26.30
N GLU A 311 9.63 -7.92 26.19
CA GLU A 311 10.68 -8.01 25.16
C GLU A 311 11.67 -9.14 25.42
N GLN A 312 12.04 -9.41 26.68
CA GLN A 312 12.91 -10.55 27.03
C GLN A 312 12.21 -11.89 26.82
N GLU A 313 10.92 -11.99 27.11
CA GLU A 313 10.07 -13.15 26.81
C GLU A 313 9.95 -13.37 25.30
N SER A 314 9.61 -12.31 24.55
CA SER A 314 9.50 -12.35 23.09
C SER A 314 10.83 -12.72 22.39
N ARG A 315 11.98 -12.36 22.96
CA ARG A 315 13.31 -12.75 22.44
C ARG A 315 13.72 -14.19 22.78
N ASN A 316 13.23 -14.77 23.87
CA ASN A 316 13.72 -16.06 24.39
C ASN A 316 12.84 -17.26 24.03
N GLY A 317 11.66 -17.05 23.42
CA GLY A 317 10.81 -18.14 22.91
C GLY A 317 10.32 -19.12 24.00
N ARG A 318 10.26 -18.69 25.26
CA ARG A 318 9.76 -19.49 26.38
C ARG A 318 8.28 -19.19 26.62
N SER A 319 7.47 -20.25 26.61
CA SER A 319 6.04 -20.24 26.90
C SER A 319 5.76 -20.38 28.40
N ASP A 320 6.50 -19.67 29.26
CA ASP A 320 6.27 -19.71 30.70
C ASP A 320 5.14 -18.72 31.04
N ASP A 321 3.95 -19.24 31.34
CA ASP A 321 2.72 -18.50 31.71
C ASP A 321 2.83 -17.80 33.09
N GLU A 322 3.88 -17.02 33.34
CA GLU A 322 3.88 -16.04 34.43
C GLU A 322 3.05 -14.81 34.00
N ASP A 323 1.74 -14.93 34.18
CA ASP A 323 0.75 -13.90 33.90
C ASP A 323 1.14 -12.60 34.64
N VAL A 324 1.68 -11.62 33.90
CA VAL A 324 2.12 -10.33 34.44
C VAL A 324 0.89 -9.52 34.84
N SER A 325 0.37 -9.83 36.04
CA SER A 325 -0.85 -9.23 36.58
C SER A 325 -0.59 -7.78 37.01
N LEU A 326 -0.50 -6.88 36.03
CA LEU A 326 -0.76 -5.47 36.27
C LEU A 326 -2.15 -5.33 36.93
N PRO A 327 -2.35 -4.38 37.86
CA PRO A 327 -3.66 -4.13 38.44
C PRO A 327 -4.70 -3.97 37.33
N MET A 328 -5.91 -4.54 37.52
CA MET A 328 -6.98 -4.66 36.51
C MET A 328 -7.51 -3.34 35.92
N LEU A 329 -6.89 -2.22 36.30
CA LEU A 329 -7.33 -0.84 36.17
C LEU A 329 -6.30 0.06 35.45
N VAL A 330 -5.12 -0.48 35.08
CA VAL A 330 -4.05 0.23 34.36
C VAL A 330 -4.04 -0.18 32.88
N TYR A 331 -3.98 0.79 31.97
CA TYR A 331 -3.91 0.50 30.53
C TYR A 331 -2.49 0.16 30.08
N HIS A 332 -2.29 -1.02 29.48
CA HIS A 332 -1.03 -1.41 28.85
C HIS A 332 -1.26 -1.82 27.38
N PRO A 333 -0.70 -1.10 26.38
CA PRO A 333 -0.98 -1.36 24.97
C PRO A 333 -0.75 -2.80 24.52
N ARG A 334 0.36 -3.42 24.93
CA ARG A 334 0.70 -4.82 24.54
C ARG A 334 -0.29 -5.86 25.11
N LEU A 335 -0.78 -5.67 26.32
CA LEU A 335 -1.78 -6.57 26.92
C LEU A 335 -3.15 -6.34 26.30
N ALA A 336 -3.52 -5.07 26.06
CA ALA A 336 -4.74 -4.70 25.35
C ALA A 336 -4.76 -5.27 23.93
N LEU A 337 -3.61 -5.28 23.23
CA LEU A 337 -3.42 -5.95 21.95
C LEU A 337 -3.62 -7.47 22.08
N LYS A 338 -2.84 -8.16 22.92
CA LYS A 338 -2.93 -9.63 23.12
C LYS A 338 -4.38 -10.09 23.35
N LYS A 339 -5.11 -9.41 24.22
CA LYS A 339 -6.53 -9.68 24.49
C LYS A 339 -7.44 -9.39 23.30
N SER A 340 -7.16 -8.34 22.52
CA SER A 340 -7.92 -8.05 21.30
C SER A 340 -7.73 -9.11 20.23
N LEU A 341 -6.51 -9.62 20.02
CA LEU A 341 -6.24 -10.65 19.01
C LEU A 341 -6.91 -11.98 19.33
N GLN A 342 -6.94 -12.37 20.61
CA GLN A 342 -7.68 -13.54 21.09
C GLN A 342 -9.19 -13.44 20.80
N LEU A 343 -9.77 -12.24 20.92
CA LEU A 343 -11.19 -11.97 20.64
C LEU A 343 -11.48 -11.72 19.15
N TRP A 344 -10.48 -11.30 18.36
CA TRP A 344 -10.62 -11.08 16.93
C TRP A 344 -10.55 -12.38 16.13
N LEU A 345 -9.73 -13.35 16.55
CA LEU A 345 -9.52 -14.61 15.83
C LEU A 345 -10.82 -15.37 15.46
N PRO A 346 -11.86 -15.45 16.33
CA PRO A 346 -13.16 -16.01 15.96
C PRO A 346 -13.85 -15.33 14.77
N GLU A 347 -13.64 -14.02 14.54
CA GLU A 347 -14.25 -13.29 13.42
C GLU A 347 -13.78 -13.82 12.05
N PHE A 348 -12.55 -14.34 11.95
CA PHE A 348 -12.03 -14.95 10.73
C PHE A 348 -12.73 -16.29 10.40
N LYS A 349 -13.22 -17.00 11.43
CA LYS A 349 -13.94 -18.27 11.30
C LYS A 349 -15.44 -18.09 10.99
N ARG A 350 -16.01 -16.89 11.18
CA ARG A 350 -17.40 -16.57 10.83
C ARG A 350 -17.62 -16.63 9.31
N THR A 351 -18.63 -17.35 8.85
CA THR A 351 -18.99 -17.38 7.43
C THR A 351 -19.68 -16.08 7.02
N LYS A 352 -18.97 -15.25 6.26
CA LYS A 352 -19.53 -14.06 5.58
C LYS A 352 -19.18 -14.10 4.10
N SER A 353 -20.20 -14.11 3.25
CA SER A 353 -20.05 -14.06 1.80
C SER A 353 -19.96 -12.61 1.32
N MET A 354 -18.97 -12.30 0.48
CA MET A 354 -18.93 -11.06 -0.28
C MET A 354 -19.46 -11.33 -1.69
N TRP A 355 -20.45 -10.57 -2.13
CA TRP A 355 -20.99 -10.63 -3.50
C TRP A 355 -20.45 -9.47 -4.34
N GLY A 356 -19.72 -9.80 -5.41
CA GLY A 356 -19.18 -8.86 -6.38
C GLY A 356 -17.74 -8.39 -6.11
N PRO A 357 -17.07 -7.77 -7.10
CA PRO A 357 -15.79 -7.11 -6.90
C PRO A 357 -15.95 -5.92 -5.95
N ILE A 358 -14.83 -5.42 -5.40
CA ILE A 358 -14.76 -4.04 -4.86
C ILE A 358 -14.77 -3.04 -6.02
N SER A 359 -15.87 -3.04 -6.78
CA SER A 359 -16.17 -2.00 -7.73
C SER A 359 -16.40 -0.72 -6.95
N LYS A 360 -15.52 0.26 -7.11
CA LYS A 360 -15.88 1.66 -6.86
C LYS A 360 -17.22 1.89 -7.60
N PRO A 361 -18.24 2.50 -6.97
CA PRO A 361 -19.54 2.67 -7.60
C PRO A 361 -19.32 3.33 -8.96
N HIS A 362 -19.84 2.71 -10.02
CA HIS A 362 -19.81 3.32 -11.34
C HIS A 362 -20.60 4.63 -11.25
N VAL A 363 -19.89 5.74 -11.37
CA VAL A 363 -20.51 7.05 -11.52
C VAL A 363 -21.32 6.99 -12.81
N ASN A 364 -22.64 7.03 -12.69
CA ASN A 364 -23.47 7.43 -13.82
C ASN A 364 -23.03 8.84 -14.17
N ASN A 365 -22.36 9.00 -15.31
CA ASN A 365 -21.80 10.28 -15.76
C ASN A 365 -22.93 11.31 -15.97
N VAL A 366 -23.28 12.03 -14.90
CA VAL A 366 -23.94 13.32 -14.99
C VAL A 366 -22.87 14.31 -15.45
N PRO A 367 -23.06 15.03 -16.57
CA PRO A 367 -22.02 15.89 -17.12
C PRO A 367 -21.68 17.02 -16.14
N PRO A 368 -20.39 17.42 -16.05
CA PRO A 368 -19.96 18.47 -15.14
C PRO A 368 -20.62 19.81 -15.50
N VAL A 369 -21.10 20.52 -14.49
CA VAL A 369 -21.70 21.85 -14.64
C VAL A 369 -20.60 22.86 -14.95
N THR A 370 -20.58 23.36 -16.19
CA THR A 370 -19.66 24.43 -16.61
C THR A 370 -20.11 25.78 -16.05
N PHE A 371 -19.29 26.38 -15.20
CA PHE A 371 -19.44 27.78 -14.80
C PHE A 371 -19.11 28.69 -15.99
N GLY A 372 -20.13 29.39 -16.50
CA GLY A 372 -19.98 30.29 -17.65
C GLY A 372 -19.25 31.58 -17.28
N ALA A 373 -18.01 31.74 -17.72
CA ALA A 373 -17.31 33.02 -17.69
C ALA A 373 -18.01 34.02 -18.63
N THR A 374 -18.40 35.19 -18.11
CA THR A 374 -19.04 36.26 -18.88
C THR A 374 -18.05 36.88 -19.86
N GLY A 375 -18.43 36.94 -21.13
CA GLY A 375 -17.49 37.22 -22.22
C GLY A 375 -17.16 38.69 -22.48
N GLN A 376 -16.18 38.90 -23.36
CA GLN A 376 -16.01 40.16 -24.10
C GLN A 376 -15.92 39.88 -25.61
N SER A 377 -16.38 40.85 -26.40
CA SER A 377 -16.61 40.72 -27.84
C SER A 377 -15.31 40.67 -28.64
N GLY A 378 -15.26 39.80 -29.65
CA GLY A 378 -14.10 39.66 -30.55
C GLY A 378 -14.14 40.58 -31.78
N VAL A 379 -13.00 40.65 -32.47
CA VAL A 379 -12.86 41.01 -33.90
C VAL A 379 -11.69 40.19 -34.48
N PRO A 380 -11.86 39.43 -35.57
CA PRO A 380 -10.76 38.75 -36.26
C PRO A 380 -10.29 39.52 -37.50
N CYS A 381 -8.99 39.49 -37.83
CA CYS A 381 -8.54 39.64 -39.23
C CYS A 381 -7.11 39.11 -39.47
N CYS A 382 -6.80 38.87 -40.74
CA CYS A 382 -5.74 37.97 -41.20
C CYS A 382 -4.40 38.63 -41.60
N SER A 383 -3.40 37.75 -41.77
CA SER A 383 -2.47 37.65 -42.92
C SER A 383 -1.13 38.43 -43.00
N SER A 384 -0.08 37.61 -43.22
CA SER A 384 1.04 37.76 -44.19
C SER A 384 2.20 38.75 -43.96
N GLY A 385 3.44 38.28 -44.27
CA GLY A 385 4.61 39.12 -44.58
C GLY A 385 5.97 38.48 -44.21
N SER A 386 6.83 38.22 -45.20
CA SER A 386 8.16 37.55 -45.06
C SER A 386 9.34 38.49 -45.38
N LEU A 387 10.58 37.95 -45.39
CA LEU A 387 11.87 38.47 -45.95
C LEU A 387 12.78 39.23 -44.93
N GLU A 388 13.98 38.72 -44.58
CA GLU A 388 15.30 38.73 -45.28
C GLU A 388 16.09 40.06 -45.09
N GLU A 389 17.43 40.15 -45.12
CA GLU A 389 18.57 39.25 -44.82
C GLU A 389 19.88 40.12 -44.77
N GLY A 390 21.02 39.57 -44.28
CA GLY A 390 22.38 40.16 -44.38
C GLY A 390 22.74 41.19 -43.29
N GLY A 391 23.98 41.28 -42.77
CA GLY A 391 25.27 40.66 -43.08
C GLY A 391 26.37 41.72 -42.85
N THR A 392 27.37 41.54 -41.98
CA THR A 392 28.76 41.10 -42.32
C THR A 392 29.71 41.32 -41.11
N SER A 393 30.89 40.69 -41.13
CA SER A 393 32.02 40.85 -40.17
C SER A 393 33.31 41.16 -40.95
N PRO A 394 34.57 41.13 -40.41
CA PRO A 394 35.08 41.16 -39.02
C PRO A 394 36.21 42.20 -38.79
N GLY A 395 36.78 42.28 -37.57
CA GLY A 395 38.02 43.02 -37.27
C GLY A 395 38.61 42.64 -35.89
N SER A 396 39.94 42.55 -35.75
CA SER A 396 40.59 41.72 -34.71
C SER A 396 41.61 42.43 -33.77
N ALA A 397 41.52 42.11 -32.47
CA ALA A 397 42.60 42.07 -31.44
C ALA A 397 43.35 43.40 -31.06
N PRO A 398 44.18 43.45 -29.98
CA PRO A 398 44.29 42.61 -28.77
C PRO A 398 44.28 43.41 -27.41
N MET A 399 44.42 42.66 -26.30
CA MET A 399 44.62 43.10 -24.89
C MET A 399 45.86 44.00 -24.65
N PRO A 400 45.99 44.63 -23.45
CA PRO A 400 46.89 44.03 -22.43
C PRO A 400 46.53 44.27 -20.93
N THR A 401 47.00 43.36 -20.05
CA THR A 401 47.60 43.54 -18.67
C THR A 401 46.96 44.49 -17.61
N ALA A 402 47.08 44.29 -16.29
CA ALA A 402 47.54 43.19 -15.40
C ALA A 402 47.25 43.60 -13.92
N ASP A 403 47.88 42.91 -12.96
CA ASP A 403 48.06 43.24 -11.52
C ASP A 403 46.86 42.93 -10.60
N HIS A 404 46.93 41.92 -9.70
CA HIS A 404 47.66 41.86 -8.42
C HIS A 404 47.02 42.78 -7.34
N SER A 405 46.63 42.34 -6.14
CA SER A 405 47.28 41.37 -5.22
C SER A 405 46.44 41.10 -3.94
N SER A 406 46.79 40.03 -3.18
CA SER A 406 46.81 39.87 -1.68
C SER A 406 45.78 40.58 -0.76
N ALA A 407 45.32 40.03 0.37
CA ALA A 407 45.54 38.75 1.09
C ALA A 407 44.50 38.59 2.23
N GLU A 408 44.53 37.46 2.97
CA GLU A 408 44.46 37.27 4.45
C GLU A 408 43.62 38.27 5.31
N ASP A 409 42.85 37.89 6.36
CA ASP A 409 42.75 36.63 7.11
C ASP A 409 41.51 36.60 8.05
N ALA A 410 41.31 35.48 8.76
CA ALA A 410 40.75 35.34 10.12
C ALA A 410 39.22 35.56 10.46
N ASN A 411 38.54 34.42 10.64
CA ASN A 411 38.01 33.90 11.94
C ASN A 411 36.60 34.29 12.52
N GLU A 412 36.07 33.31 13.29
CA GLU A 412 34.99 33.31 14.31
C GLU A 412 33.49 33.05 14.00
N LEU A 413 33.02 31.93 14.60
CA LEU A 413 31.73 31.60 15.25
C LEU A 413 30.35 31.88 14.61
N ALA A 414 29.73 30.77 14.17
CA ALA A 414 28.45 30.21 14.64
C ALA A 414 27.30 31.13 15.15
N SER A 415 26.17 31.08 14.44
CA SER A 415 24.81 31.17 15.03
C SER A 415 23.76 30.51 14.12
N ASP A 416 22.64 30.06 14.69
CA ASP A 416 21.48 29.48 13.99
C ASP A 416 20.96 30.31 12.80
N ALA A 417 20.39 29.63 11.80
CA ALA A 417 19.70 30.24 10.67
C ALA A 417 18.39 29.51 10.32
N THR A 418 17.30 29.95 10.93
CA THR A 418 15.94 29.75 10.41
C THR A 418 15.82 30.47 9.07
N LEU A 419 15.39 29.80 7.99
CA LEU A 419 15.22 30.44 6.67
C LEU A 419 13.88 30.13 6.00
N THR A 420 13.12 31.19 5.77
CA THR A 420 11.98 31.28 4.85
C THR A 420 12.47 31.99 3.57
N PRO A 421 12.13 31.54 2.36
CA PRO A 421 12.68 32.13 1.12
C PRO A 421 11.84 33.30 0.57
N CYS A 422 12.53 34.31 0.03
CA CYS A 422 11.98 35.36 -0.83
C CYS A 422 12.85 35.56 -2.09
N LEU A 423 12.21 35.96 -3.20
CA LEU A 423 12.79 36.34 -4.50
C LEU A 423 13.43 37.76 -4.40
N VAL A 424 14.24 38.33 -5.31
CA VAL A 424 14.18 38.35 -6.80
C VAL A 424 15.53 38.78 -7.46
N ASP A 425 15.73 38.41 -8.73
CA ASP A 425 16.49 39.05 -9.85
C ASP A 425 18.01 39.37 -9.83
N GLY A 426 18.68 39.03 -10.96
CA GLY A 426 20.04 39.49 -11.31
C GLY A 426 20.79 38.73 -12.43
N THR A 427 20.39 38.94 -13.70
CA THR A 427 21.04 38.53 -14.98
C THR A 427 22.57 38.31 -14.98
N GLU A 428 23.10 37.14 -15.38
CA GLU A 428 23.60 36.73 -16.74
C GLU A 428 24.89 37.43 -17.25
N SER A 429 25.79 36.85 -18.06
CA SER A 429 25.87 35.60 -18.87
C SER A 429 27.37 35.20 -19.02
N ALA A 430 27.86 34.10 -19.62
CA ALA A 430 27.38 32.77 -20.07
C ALA A 430 28.63 31.90 -20.43
N GLY A 431 28.49 30.58 -20.67
CA GLY A 431 29.65 29.69 -20.93
C GLY A 431 29.38 28.27 -21.43
N SER A 432 28.35 28.07 -22.26
CA SER A 432 27.98 26.87 -23.04
C SER A 432 28.50 25.47 -22.59
N SER A 433 27.62 24.70 -21.96
CA SER A 433 27.60 23.24 -22.03
C SER A 433 26.16 22.76 -21.91
N SER A 434 25.70 21.95 -22.89
CA SER A 434 24.28 21.65 -23.10
C SER A 434 23.73 20.64 -22.07
N MET A 435 23.29 21.13 -20.90
CA MET A 435 22.44 20.36 -19.99
C MET A 435 20.97 20.49 -20.40
N VAL A 436 20.26 19.36 -20.48
CA VAL A 436 18.80 19.34 -20.65
C VAL A 436 18.18 19.31 -19.25
N SER A 437 17.59 20.42 -18.82
CA SER A 437 17.04 20.57 -17.47
C SER A 437 15.78 19.74 -17.23
N LEU A 438 15.65 19.26 -15.99
CA LEU A 438 14.57 18.41 -15.51
C LEU A 438 13.48 19.25 -14.82
N ASP A 439 12.63 19.93 -15.61
CA ASP A 439 11.52 20.76 -15.08
C ASP A 439 10.24 20.55 -15.90
N ARG A 440 9.42 19.55 -15.54
CA ARG A 440 7.96 19.43 -15.81
C ARG A 440 7.35 18.29 -14.99
N VAL A 441 7.06 18.54 -13.71
CA VAL A 441 6.22 17.64 -12.88
C VAL A 441 5.21 18.45 -12.06
N ALA A 442 4.35 19.18 -12.77
CA ALA A 442 3.07 19.69 -12.28
C ALA A 442 2.18 20.04 -13.49
N GLU A 443 0.87 19.88 -13.32
CA GLU A 443 -0.21 20.22 -14.27
C GLU A 443 -0.38 19.33 -15.53
N CYS A 444 -1.62 19.32 -16.03
CA CYS A 444 -2.14 18.60 -17.21
C CYS A 444 -2.30 17.07 -17.12
N LEU A 445 -3.37 16.62 -16.46
CA LEU A 445 -4.13 15.43 -16.87
C LEU A 445 -5.53 15.87 -17.34
N GLU A 446 -5.66 16.18 -18.64
CA GLU A 446 -6.96 16.21 -19.31
C GLU A 446 -7.38 14.78 -19.71
N PRO A 447 -8.69 14.49 -19.79
CA PRO A 447 -9.17 13.15 -20.13
C PRO A 447 -8.91 12.82 -21.60
N MET A 448 -8.22 11.70 -21.84
CA MET A 448 -7.96 11.20 -23.20
C MET A 448 -9.24 10.69 -23.86
N GLU A 449 -9.46 11.07 -25.12
CA GLU A 449 -10.62 10.63 -25.92
C GLU A 449 -10.62 9.11 -26.16
N THR A 450 -11.80 8.49 -26.04
CA THR A 450 -12.00 7.08 -26.35
C THR A 450 -12.14 6.86 -27.86
N VAL A 451 -11.22 6.07 -28.44
CA VAL A 451 -11.32 5.66 -29.85
C VAL A 451 -12.48 4.65 -30.02
N GLU A 452 -13.41 4.96 -30.92
CA GLU A 452 -14.52 4.07 -31.27
C GLU A 452 -14.03 2.74 -31.85
N SER A 453 -14.51 1.62 -31.30
CA SER A 453 -14.36 0.29 -31.91
C SER A 453 -15.73 -0.21 -32.35
N THR A 454 -15.95 -0.28 -33.65
CA THR A 454 -17.22 -0.67 -34.27
C THR A 454 -17.47 -2.17 -34.13
N SER A 455 -18.58 -2.53 -33.47
CA SER A 455 -19.15 -3.88 -33.57
C SER A 455 -20.66 -3.81 -33.84
N SER A 456 -21.03 -4.06 -35.09
CA SER A 456 -22.42 -4.06 -35.54
C SER A 456 -23.00 -5.47 -35.50
N ALA A 457 -23.92 -5.75 -34.57
CA ALA A 457 -24.82 -6.89 -34.63
C ALA A 457 -26.18 -6.51 -34.04
N SER A 458 -27.22 -6.54 -34.86
CA SER A 458 -28.57 -6.06 -34.51
C SER A 458 -29.39 -7.09 -33.74
N SER A 459 -29.90 -6.71 -32.56
CA SER A 459 -30.96 -7.45 -31.86
C SER A 459 -32.31 -6.74 -32.00
N GLN A 460 -33.19 -7.26 -32.88
CA GLN A 460 -34.61 -6.89 -32.84
C GLN A 460 -35.34 -7.78 -31.83
N ALA A 461 -35.97 -7.15 -30.83
CA ALA A 461 -36.84 -7.84 -29.89
C ALA A 461 -38.18 -8.21 -30.54
N LYS A 462 -38.74 -9.36 -30.13
CA LYS A 462 -40.19 -9.59 -30.11
C LYS A 462 -40.58 -10.29 -28.82
N ASN A 463 -41.62 -9.77 -28.19
CA ASN A 463 -42.30 -10.34 -27.03
C ASN A 463 -42.91 -11.72 -27.38
N LEU A 464 -43.24 -12.51 -26.36
CA LEU A 464 -44.63 -12.78 -25.97
C LEU A 464 -44.69 -13.72 -24.75
N ASP A 465 -45.37 -13.23 -23.72
CA ASP A 465 -46.30 -13.87 -22.78
C ASP A 465 -46.04 -15.28 -22.18
N VAL A 466 -46.29 -15.34 -20.87
CA VAL A 466 -46.31 -16.53 -20.01
C VAL A 466 -47.77 -16.92 -19.76
N GLU A 467 -48.10 -18.21 -19.92
CA GLU A 467 -49.27 -18.82 -19.26
C GLU A 467 -48.86 -20.17 -18.64
N ASP A 468 -49.17 -20.36 -17.36
CA ASP A 468 -49.06 -21.63 -16.63
C ASP A 468 -50.19 -22.60 -17.03
N VAL A 469 -49.89 -23.89 -17.16
CA VAL A 469 -50.86 -24.98 -16.94
C VAL A 469 -50.18 -26.15 -16.22
N ASP A 470 -50.95 -26.77 -15.33
CA ASP A 470 -50.54 -27.59 -14.19
C ASP A 470 -50.41 -29.11 -14.46
N ASP A 471 -49.82 -29.79 -13.47
CA ASP A 471 -50.07 -31.17 -12.99
C ASP A 471 -49.85 -32.42 -13.90
N HIS A 472 -48.92 -33.31 -13.49
CA HIS A 472 -49.28 -34.66 -12.97
C HIS A 472 -48.11 -35.55 -12.52
N ASP A 473 -48.14 -35.89 -11.23
CA ASP A 473 -47.91 -37.19 -10.57
C ASP A 473 -47.05 -38.30 -11.23
N ILE A 474 -46.09 -38.84 -10.46
CA ILE A 474 -46.09 -40.24 -9.93
C ILE A 474 -44.80 -40.49 -9.11
N LYS A 475 -44.96 -41.07 -7.91
CA LYS A 475 -43.88 -41.69 -7.12
C LYS A 475 -43.86 -43.20 -7.36
N GLU A 476 -42.68 -43.83 -7.44
CA GLU A 476 -42.43 -45.13 -6.78
C GLU A 476 -40.94 -45.47 -6.67
N SER A 477 -40.63 -46.40 -5.77
CA SER A 477 -39.30 -46.91 -5.39
C SER A 477 -39.47 -48.39 -4.96
N PRO A 478 -38.42 -49.15 -4.57
CA PRO A 478 -37.02 -49.22 -5.01
C PRO A 478 -36.67 -50.66 -5.50
N ILE A 479 -35.40 -50.92 -5.88
CA ILE A 479 -34.88 -52.30 -5.99
C ILE A 479 -33.60 -52.44 -5.14
N LYS A 480 -33.56 -53.52 -4.33
CA LYS A 480 -32.37 -53.99 -3.60
C LYS A 480 -31.69 -55.11 -4.37
N GLU A 481 -30.37 -55.14 -4.35
CA GLU A 481 -29.60 -56.40 -4.34
C GLU A 481 -28.59 -56.34 -3.18
N GLU A 482 -28.43 -57.47 -2.48
CA GLU A 482 -27.50 -57.64 -1.33
C GLU A 482 -26.33 -58.51 -1.76
N MET A 483 -25.14 -58.29 -1.17
CA MET A 483 -24.02 -59.25 -0.90
C MET A 483 -22.76 -58.46 -0.46
N PRO A 484 -21.75 -59.08 0.20
CA PRO A 484 -21.74 -59.62 1.55
C PRO A 484 -20.77 -58.84 2.49
N SER A 485 -20.78 -59.15 3.79
CA SER A 485 -19.97 -58.46 4.81
C SER A 485 -18.60 -59.13 5.12
N ALA A 486 -17.54 -58.32 5.23
CA ALA A 486 -16.34 -58.46 6.10
C ALA A 486 -15.20 -57.50 5.64
N PRO A 487 -14.22 -57.13 6.48
CA PRO A 487 -14.18 -57.05 7.95
C PRO A 487 -14.03 -55.58 8.43
N GLU A 488 -13.90 -55.38 9.74
CA GLU A 488 -13.68 -54.06 10.38
C GLU A 488 -12.32 -53.45 9.97
N HIS A 489 -12.33 -52.20 9.51
CA HIS A 489 -11.15 -51.42 9.10
C HIS A 489 -10.99 -50.12 9.92
N GLU A 490 -11.24 -50.19 11.24
CA GLU A 490 -11.19 -49.00 12.11
C GLU A 490 -9.79 -48.35 12.19
N GLU A 491 -8.69 -49.10 12.04
CA GLU A 491 -7.34 -48.52 12.06
C GLU A 491 -6.99 -47.71 10.78
N GLY A 492 -7.63 -47.98 9.64
CA GLY A 492 -7.35 -47.28 8.38
C GLY A 492 -8.03 -45.92 8.28
N ASP A 493 -9.31 -45.85 8.68
CA ASP A 493 -10.06 -44.60 8.68
C ASP A 493 -9.53 -43.62 9.74
N VAL A 494 -9.09 -44.11 10.91
CA VAL A 494 -8.49 -43.24 11.96
C VAL A 494 -7.20 -42.58 11.49
N ILE A 495 -6.36 -43.27 10.70
CA ILE A 495 -5.14 -42.67 10.13
C ILE A 495 -5.52 -41.63 9.06
N MET A 496 -6.42 -41.96 8.12
CA MET A 496 -6.88 -41.01 7.10
C MET A 496 -7.69 -39.83 7.68
N GLU A 497 -8.32 -39.97 8.84
CA GLU A 497 -8.91 -38.86 9.58
C GLU A 497 -7.88 -38.04 10.37
N SER A 498 -6.82 -38.66 10.89
CA SER A 498 -5.72 -37.95 11.55
C SER A 498 -4.95 -37.10 10.55
N GLU A 499 -4.56 -37.69 9.41
CA GLU A 499 -3.86 -37.00 8.32
C GLU A 499 -4.72 -35.85 7.76
N ARG A 500 -6.04 -36.05 7.56
CA ARG A 500 -6.95 -34.96 7.14
C ARG A 500 -7.14 -33.88 8.21
N LYS A 501 -7.11 -34.21 9.51
CA LYS A 501 -7.14 -33.22 10.60
C LYS A 501 -5.83 -32.44 10.69
N GLU A 502 -4.69 -33.09 10.50
CA GLU A 502 -3.36 -32.45 10.45
C GLU A 502 -3.25 -31.49 9.26
N GLU A 503 -3.78 -31.87 8.08
CA GLU A 503 -3.91 -30.96 6.94
C GLU A 503 -4.84 -29.77 7.24
N GLU A 504 -6.01 -29.99 7.87
CA GLU A 504 -6.94 -28.91 8.24
C GLU A 504 -6.38 -27.95 9.31
N GLU A 505 -5.54 -28.42 10.24
CA GLU A 505 -4.89 -27.57 11.24
C GLU A 505 -3.86 -26.62 10.62
N ASP A 506 -3.13 -27.06 9.58
CA ASP A 506 -2.02 -26.25 9.08
C ASP A 506 -2.49 -25.01 8.29
N TYR A 507 -3.72 -25.03 7.75
CA TYR A 507 -4.38 -23.88 7.12
C TYR A 507 -5.15 -22.97 8.09
N GLN A 508 -5.28 -23.32 9.37
CA GLN A 508 -5.96 -22.45 10.34
C GLN A 508 -5.09 -21.29 10.80
N LEU A 509 -5.66 -20.08 10.76
CA LEU A 509 -5.07 -18.87 11.31
C LEU A 509 -4.92 -18.99 12.85
N THR A 510 -3.79 -18.55 13.39
CA THR A 510 -3.49 -18.55 14.84
C THR A 510 -3.41 -17.13 15.41
N VAL A 511 -3.28 -17.03 16.73
CA VAL A 511 -3.02 -15.72 17.39
C VAL A 511 -1.65 -15.18 16.98
N ASP A 512 -0.65 -16.02 16.76
CA ASP A 512 0.69 -15.58 16.33
C ASP A 512 0.69 -15.04 14.88
N ASP A 513 -0.11 -15.64 13.99
CA ASP A 513 -0.36 -15.09 12.65
C ASP A 513 -0.97 -13.67 12.75
N LEU A 514 -1.90 -13.46 13.68
CA LEU A 514 -2.49 -12.14 13.95
C LEU A 514 -1.51 -11.16 14.62
N CYS A 515 -0.62 -11.64 15.50
CA CYS A 515 0.46 -10.82 16.08
C CYS A 515 1.39 -10.32 14.97
N LEU A 516 1.81 -11.20 14.06
CA LEU A 516 2.62 -10.83 12.89
C LEU A 516 1.87 -9.84 11.99
N LEU A 517 0.59 -10.09 11.69
CA LEU A 517 -0.24 -9.19 10.90
C LEU A 517 -0.31 -7.78 11.53
N CYS A 518 -0.57 -7.68 12.83
CA CYS A 518 -0.60 -6.40 13.55
C CYS A 518 0.76 -5.72 13.60
N ASP A 519 1.86 -6.46 13.75
CA ASP A 519 3.20 -5.85 13.80
C ASP A 519 3.64 -5.28 12.44
N LEU A 520 3.20 -5.89 11.34
CA LEU A 520 3.45 -5.40 9.97
C LEU A 520 2.63 -4.15 9.62
N PHE A 521 1.47 -3.98 10.26
CA PHE A 521 0.50 -2.91 9.99
C PHE A 521 0.08 -2.20 11.29
N TYR A 522 1.07 -1.68 12.02
CA TYR A 522 0.91 -1.29 13.42
C TYR A 522 0.24 0.09 13.60
N LEU A 523 1.00 1.19 13.57
CA LEU A 523 0.49 2.55 13.86
C LEU A 523 1.04 3.61 12.88
N PRO A 524 0.45 4.83 12.83
CA PRO A 524 0.89 5.88 11.90
C PRO A 524 2.36 6.33 12.07
N PHE A 525 2.92 6.20 13.28
CA PHE A 525 4.25 6.70 13.66
C PHE A 525 5.20 5.62 14.19
N GLU A 526 4.81 4.35 14.11
CA GLU A 526 5.53 3.22 14.71
C GLU A 526 5.19 1.92 13.99
N HIS A 527 6.22 1.14 13.66
CA HIS A 527 6.09 -0.25 13.19
C HIS A 527 6.13 -1.19 14.40
N GLY A 528 5.38 -2.29 14.37
CA GLY A 528 5.42 -3.25 15.47
C GLY A 528 6.76 -4.01 15.53
N PRO A 529 7.08 -4.68 16.64
CA PRO A 529 8.38 -5.30 16.88
C PRO A 529 8.87 -6.21 15.75
N GLN A 530 8.02 -7.07 15.18
CA GLN A 530 8.42 -7.95 14.06
C GLN A 530 8.64 -7.17 12.74
N GLY A 531 7.85 -6.12 12.48
CA GLY A 531 8.05 -5.25 11.31
C GLY A 531 9.36 -4.46 11.40
N MET A 532 9.66 -3.91 12.57
CA MET A 532 10.95 -3.28 12.87
C MET A 532 12.11 -4.27 12.77
N GLN A 533 11.92 -5.52 13.19
CA GLN A 533 12.92 -6.57 13.05
C GLN A 533 13.23 -6.89 11.58
N LEU A 534 12.23 -7.00 10.69
CA LEU A 534 12.46 -7.19 9.24
C LEU A 534 13.37 -6.09 8.68
N LEU A 535 13.07 -4.84 9.01
CA LEU A 535 13.82 -3.65 8.60
C LEU A 535 15.27 -3.69 9.08
N GLN A 536 15.49 -4.01 10.36
CA GLN A 536 16.82 -4.08 10.97
C GLN A 536 17.66 -5.25 10.47
N GLU A 537 17.07 -6.45 10.29
CA GLU A 537 17.77 -7.63 9.78
C GLU A 537 18.20 -7.41 8.32
N PHE A 538 17.30 -6.96 7.44
CA PHE A 538 17.64 -6.71 6.04
C PHE A 538 18.74 -5.64 5.89
N ASN A 539 18.61 -4.51 6.60
CA ASN A 539 19.59 -3.42 6.49
C ASN A 539 20.98 -3.88 6.97
N TRP A 540 21.05 -4.65 8.07
CA TRP A 540 22.33 -5.19 8.54
C TRP A 540 22.91 -6.20 7.55
N LEU A 541 22.11 -7.11 6.98
CA LEU A 541 22.57 -8.10 6.00
C LEU A 541 23.14 -7.43 4.74
N LYS A 542 22.46 -6.38 4.25
CA LYS A 542 22.90 -5.54 3.12
C LYS A 542 24.24 -4.86 3.41
N LEU A 543 24.38 -4.17 4.54
CA LEU A 543 25.61 -3.45 4.89
C LEU A 543 26.81 -4.39 5.12
N ASN A 544 26.56 -5.59 5.65
CA ASN A 544 27.59 -6.57 5.99
C ASN A 544 27.83 -7.64 4.90
N ALA A 545 27.24 -7.50 3.71
CA ALA A 545 27.43 -8.45 2.60
C ALA A 545 28.90 -8.60 2.15
N HIS A 546 29.73 -7.59 2.37
CA HIS A 546 31.16 -7.63 2.09
C HIS A 546 31.91 -8.74 2.87
N ILE A 547 31.37 -9.18 4.01
CA ILE A 547 31.93 -10.25 4.87
C ILE A 547 31.87 -11.61 4.15
N VAL A 548 30.75 -11.94 3.50
CA VAL A 548 30.60 -13.19 2.73
C VAL A 548 31.28 -13.13 1.37
N ALA A 549 31.36 -11.93 0.76
CA ALA A 549 32.00 -11.72 -0.54
C ALA A 549 33.51 -12.00 -0.59
N SER A 550 34.23 -11.94 0.55
CA SER A 550 35.69 -11.78 0.57
C SER A 550 36.51 -13.07 0.71
N ASN A 551 35.91 -14.26 0.67
CA ASN A 551 36.57 -15.50 1.17
C ASN A 551 36.55 -16.73 0.22
N PRO A 552 37.30 -16.74 -0.90
CA PRO A 552 37.31 -17.88 -1.83
C PRO A 552 38.33 -18.99 -1.51
N SER A 553 39.33 -18.74 -0.64
CA SER A 553 40.59 -19.52 -0.62
C SER A 553 40.90 -20.33 0.65
N LYS A 554 40.01 -20.37 1.65
CA LYS A 554 40.21 -21.15 2.89
C LYS A 554 39.31 -22.39 2.97
N THR A 555 39.56 -23.35 2.09
CA THR A 555 38.77 -24.58 1.95
C THR A 555 38.83 -25.54 3.17
N THR A 556 39.65 -25.27 4.20
CA THR A 556 39.87 -26.19 5.34
C THR A 556 40.13 -25.53 6.70
N ALA A 557 39.90 -24.21 6.88
CA ALA A 557 40.16 -23.53 8.14
C ALA A 557 38.97 -22.66 8.58
N ALA A 558 38.20 -23.18 9.55
CA ALA A 558 37.13 -22.54 10.33
C ALA A 558 36.52 -21.26 9.74
N VAL A 559 35.29 -21.37 9.20
CA VAL A 559 34.42 -20.24 8.85
C VAL A 559 34.46 -19.22 10.00
N SER A 560 34.83 -17.98 9.69
CA SER A 560 35.03 -16.95 10.70
C SER A 560 33.71 -16.65 11.44
N PRO A 561 33.74 -16.23 12.72
CA PRO A 561 32.51 -16.03 13.50
C PRO A 561 31.57 -15.02 12.83
N GLU A 562 32.11 -14.01 12.14
CA GLU A 562 31.36 -12.99 11.41
C GLU A 562 30.64 -13.56 10.18
N VAL A 563 31.28 -14.47 9.43
CA VAL A 563 30.62 -15.17 8.31
C VAL A 563 29.51 -16.10 8.82
N LYS A 564 29.69 -16.73 9.99
CA LYS A 564 28.63 -17.54 10.62
C LYS A 564 27.46 -16.68 11.07
N GLU A 565 27.73 -15.55 11.72
CA GLU A 565 26.70 -14.58 12.14
C GLU A 565 25.88 -14.12 10.93
N TRP A 566 26.53 -13.77 9.81
CA TRP A 566 25.81 -13.33 8.61
C TRP A 566 24.85 -14.41 8.09
N HIS A 567 25.29 -15.68 8.01
CA HIS A 567 24.42 -16.77 7.58
C HIS A 567 23.29 -17.06 8.57
N GLN A 568 23.55 -17.00 9.88
CA GLN A 568 22.51 -17.16 10.91
C GLN A 568 21.44 -16.07 10.84
N ARG A 569 21.85 -14.82 10.55
CA ARG A 569 20.92 -13.70 10.37
C ARG A 569 20.16 -13.78 9.04
N ALA A 570 20.79 -14.30 7.98
CA ALA A 570 20.11 -14.58 6.71
C ALA A 570 19.06 -15.69 6.87
N GLU A 571 19.37 -16.77 7.60
CA GLU A 571 18.42 -17.86 7.93
C GLU A 571 17.26 -17.36 8.81
N LYS A 572 17.54 -16.46 9.75
CA LYS A 572 16.51 -15.76 10.53
C LYS A 572 15.59 -14.93 9.62
N PHE A 573 16.14 -14.13 8.70
CA PHE A 573 15.35 -13.35 7.75
C PHE A 573 14.51 -14.22 6.81
N ASP A 574 15.06 -15.33 6.30
CA ASP A 574 14.31 -16.31 5.52
C ASP A 574 13.18 -16.95 6.34
N THR A 575 13.42 -17.21 7.64
CA THR A 575 12.37 -17.70 8.56
C THR A 575 11.25 -16.69 8.75
N MET A 576 11.54 -15.40 8.89
CA MET A 576 10.52 -14.34 8.94
C MET A 576 9.74 -14.24 7.61
N SER A 577 10.42 -14.37 6.47
CA SER A 577 9.78 -14.43 5.16
C SER A 577 8.86 -15.65 5.01
N ARG A 578 9.25 -16.81 5.54
CA ARG A 578 8.42 -18.03 5.59
C ARG A 578 7.20 -17.87 6.51
N ALA A 579 7.34 -17.21 7.66
CA ALA A 579 6.22 -16.90 8.55
C ALA A 579 5.17 -16.01 7.87
N LEU A 580 5.60 -14.98 7.13
CA LEU A 580 4.70 -14.14 6.35
C LEU A 580 4.02 -14.89 5.17
N ASN A 581 4.73 -15.81 4.51
CA ASN A 581 4.09 -16.70 3.53
C ASN A 581 3.02 -17.60 4.19
N LYS A 582 3.29 -18.12 5.39
CA LYS A 582 2.33 -18.96 6.14
C LYS A 582 1.08 -18.16 6.55
N LEU A 583 1.25 -16.96 7.10
CA LEU A 583 0.16 -15.99 7.36
C LEU A 583 -0.66 -15.72 6.08
N PHE A 584 0.00 -15.39 4.96
CA PHE A 584 -0.68 -15.13 3.68
C PHE A 584 -1.52 -16.34 3.23
N THR A 585 -0.93 -17.55 3.22
CA THR A 585 -1.65 -18.76 2.84
C THR A 585 -2.87 -18.98 3.73
N ARG A 586 -2.69 -18.99 5.06
CA ARG A 586 -3.78 -19.16 6.04
C ARG A 586 -4.90 -18.14 5.89
N LEU A 587 -4.55 -16.88 5.63
CA LEU A 587 -5.52 -15.82 5.38
C LEU A 587 -6.43 -16.14 4.17
N THR A 588 -5.90 -16.72 3.09
CA THR A 588 -6.74 -17.08 1.92
C THR A 588 -7.75 -18.22 2.16
N TYR A 589 -7.58 -18.99 3.26
CA TYR A 589 -8.45 -20.11 3.65
C TYR A 589 -9.57 -19.71 4.63
N ILE A 590 -9.62 -18.46 5.11
CA ILE A 590 -10.65 -18.05 6.08
C ILE A 590 -12.07 -18.05 5.48
N ASN A 591 -13.05 -18.34 6.35
CA ASN A 591 -14.47 -18.35 6.03
C ASN A 591 -15.04 -16.94 5.85
N ASN A 592 -14.49 -15.96 6.55
CA ASN A 592 -14.91 -14.57 6.47
C ASN A 592 -14.32 -13.91 5.21
N ARG A 593 -15.04 -13.99 4.09
CA ARG A 593 -14.54 -13.46 2.81
C ARG A 593 -14.46 -11.95 2.82
N GLU A 594 -15.40 -11.25 3.47
CA GLU A 594 -15.38 -9.79 3.67
C GLU A 594 -14.02 -9.35 4.24
N LEU A 595 -13.61 -9.95 5.35
CA LEU A 595 -12.35 -9.64 6.03
C LEU A 595 -11.10 -10.00 5.21
N LEU A 596 -11.17 -11.09 4.41
CA LEU A 596 -10.09 -11.41 3.47
C LEU A 596 -9.95 -10.32 2.39
N TYR A 597 -11.04 -9.90 1.75
CA TYR A 597 -10.97 -8.92 0.66
C TYR A 597 -10.47 -7.55 1.15
N GLU A 598 -10.78 -7.18 2.40
CA GLU A 598 -10.22 -5.98 3.04
C GLU A 598 -8.71 -6.09 3.32
N LEU A 599 -8.24 -7.20 3.88
CA LEU A 599 -6.83 -7.36 4.28
C LEU A 599 -5.89 -7.80 3.15
N TYR A 600 -6.40 -8.50 2.13
CA TYR A 600 -5.60 -9.14 1.09
C TYR A 600 -4.66 -8.19 0.33
N PRO A 601 -5.06 -6.97 -0.10
CA PRO A 601 -4.17 -6.08 -0.83
C PRO A 601 -2.91 -5.69 -0.05
N TYR A 602 -3.07 -5.42 1.24
CA TYR A 602 -2.00 -5.04 2.15
C TYR A 602 -1.02 -6.22 2.38
N VAL A 603 -1.56 -7.40 2.71
CA VAL A 603 -0.75 -8.60 3.00
C VAL A 603 -0.06 -9.13 1.74
N TRP A 604 -0.71 -9.10 0.58
CA TRP A 604 -0.13 -9.51 -0.72
C TRP A 604 1.04 -8.61 -1.15
N ASP A 605 0.95 -7.30 -0.94
CA ASP A 605 2.06 -6.37 -1.25
C ASP A 605 3.25 -6.62 -0.31
N MET A 606 2.99 -6.62 1.01
CA MET A 606 4.02 -6.87 2.03
C MET A 606 4.73 -8.21 1.80
N ARG A 607 3.99 -9.29 1.52
CA ARG A 607 4.53 -10.62 1.18
C ARG A 607 5.42 -10.56 -0.05
N GLY A 608 5.01 -9.83 -1.09
CA GLY A 608 5.82 -9.62 -2.29
C GLY A 608 7.10 -8.84 -2.06
N VAL A 609 7.06 -7.77 -1.24
CA VAL A 609 8.24 -6.99 -0.87
C VAL A 609 9.23 -7.82 -0.06
N VAL A 610 8.78 -8.51 0.99
CA VAL A 610 9.66 -9.33 1.83
C VAL A 610 10.25 -10.50 1.03
N ALA A 611 9.49 -11.13 0.13
CA ALA A 611 10.00 -12.17 -0.76
C ALA A 611 11.08 -11.63 -1.73
N LEU A 612 10.90 -10.43 -2.27
CA LEU A 612 11.88 -9.74 -3.12
C LEU A 612 13.18 -9.44 -2.34
N LEU A 613 13.07 -8.91 -1.12
CA LEU A 613 14.21 -8.68 -0.23
C LEU A 613 14.94 -9.99 0.11
N ASN A 614 14.20 -11.08 0.35
CA ASN A 614 14.77 -12.38 0.69
C ASN A 614 15.51 -12.99 -0.52
N SER A 615 14.96 -12.85 -1.74
CA SER A 615 15.68 -13.18 -2.98
C SER A 615 16.99 -12.39 -3.12
N TYR A 616 16.99 -11.10 -2.77
CA TYR A 616 18.20 -10.27 -2.77
C TYR A 616 19.23 -10.70 -1.69
N VAL A 617 18.79 -11.07 -0.48
CA VAL A 617 19.67 -11.64 0.55
C VAL A 617 20.30 -12.96 0.08
N LYS A 618 19.52 -13.85 -0.53
CA LYS A 618 20.03 -15.10 -1.13
C LYS A 618 21.01 -14.82 -2.27
N TRP A 619 20.78 -13.79 -3.07
CA TRP A 619 21.73 -13.35 -4.09
C TRP A 619 23.06 -12.85 -3.49
N LEU A 620 23.01 -12.08 -2.40
CA LEU A 620 24.20 -11.61 -1.68
C LEU A 620 25.03 -12.77 -1.09
N SER A 621 24.42 -13.89 -0.68
CA SER A 621 25.18 -15.02 -0.12
C SER A 621 26.05 -15.76 -1.13
N PHE A 622 25.73 -15.68 -2.43
CA PHE A 622 26.51 -16.34 -3.49
C PHE A 622 27.58 -15.44 -4.11
N ASN A 623 27.51 -14.12 -3.97
CA ASN A 623 28.25 -13.19 -4.82
C ASN A 623 29.42 -12.43 -4.18
N GLN A 624 30.54 -12.46 -4.89
CA GLN A 624 31.84 -11.94 -4.44
C GLN A 624 32.05 -10.47 -4.85
N GLY A 625 31.25 -9.57 -4.26
CA GLY A 625 31.67 -8.19 -4.04
C GLY A 625 30.74 -7.09 -4.54
N SER A 626 29.91 -6.55 -3.64
CA SER A 626 29.37 -5.20 -3.78
C SER A 626 30.47 -4.17 -3.45
N LYS A 627 30.83 -3.31 -4.42
CA LYS A 627 31.90 -2.30 -4.25
C LYS A 627 31.42 -0.93 -3.75
N GLN A 628 30.13 -0.75 -3.48
CA GLN A 628 29.57 0.50 -3.00
C GLN A 628 28.66 0.26 -1.78
N GLY A 629 29.04 0.86 -0.66
CA GLY A 629 28.15 1.05 0.48
C GLY A 629 27.14 2.15 0.15
N PHE A 630 25.90 1.76 -0.11
CA PHE A 630 24.80 2.70 -0.29
C PHE A 630 24.32 3.20 1.07
N LEU A 631 24.50 4.49 1.35
CA LEU A 631 23.92 5.18 2.49
C LEU A 631 22.44 5.48 2.17
N SER A 632 21.52 4.88 2.92
CA SER A 632 20.11 5.31 2.92
C SER A 632 20.03 6.67 3.61
N GLY A 633 19.27 7.61 3.04
CA GLY A 633 19.18 8.98 3.59
C GLY A 633 18.61 9.03 5.00
N GLU A 634 19.09 10.00 5.80
CA GLU A 634 18.81 10.18 7.24
C GLU A 634 17.38 10.65 7.57
N GLN A 635 16.40 10.46 6.67
CA GLN A 635 15.03 10.94 6.86
C GLN A 635 14.17 9.93 7.63
N GLU A 636 13.39 10.45 8.58
CA GLU A 636 12.52 9.63 9.44
C GLU A 636 11.51 8.81 8.60
N PRO A 637 11.30 7.51 8.88
CA PRO A 637 10.53 6.63 7.98
C PRO A 637 9.08 7.10 7.72
N TRP A 638 8.42 7.66 8.73
CA TRP A 638 7.03 8.12 8.68
C TRP A 638 6.78 9.38 7.84
N VAL A 639 7.82 9.99 7.26
CA VAL A 639 7.68 11.11 6.31
C VAL A 639 7.16 10.62 4.95
N PHE A 640 7.35 9.33 4.62
CA PHE A 640 7.00 8.75 3.33
C PHE A 640 5.65 8.02 3.36
N ARG A 641 4.90 8.09 2.24
CA ARG A 641 3.68 7.30 2.03
C ARG A 641 4.01 5.82 1.78
N GLY A 642 3.08 4.94 2.15
CA GLY A 642 3.18 3.49 1.91
C GLY A 642 3.74 2.64 3.07
N GLY A 643 4.05 3.23 4.22
CA GLY A 643 4.38 2.51 5.45
C GLY A 643 5.56 1.54 5.33
N LEU A 644 5.54 0.46 6.12
CA LEU A 644 6.65 -0.51 6.21
C LEU A 644 7.03 -1.13 4.86
N ALA A 645 6.06 -1.35 3.95
CA ALA A 645 6.34 -1.90 2.63
C ALA A 645 7.19 -0.92 1.79
N ALA A 646 6.87 0.37 1.82
CA ALA A 646 7.67 1.40 1.16
C ALA A 646 9.05 1.56 1.83
N ASP A 647 9.13 1.51 3.16
CA ASP A 647 10.41 1.57 3.90
C ASP A 647 11.35 0.42 3.50
N LEU A 648 10.81 -0.80 3.40
CA LEU A 648 11.54 -1.99 2.94
C LEU A 648 11.95 -1.88 1.46
N GLN A 649 11.09 -1.38 0.58
CA GLN A 649 11.40 -1.15 -0.84
C GLN A 649 12.56 -0.15 -1.02
N ARG A 650 12.59 0.95 -0.24
CA ARG A 650 13.65 1.98 -0.29
C ARG A 650 15.05 1.47 0.09
N LEU A 651 15.15 0.30 0.71
CA LEU A 651 16.45 -0.32 1.03
C LEU A 651 17.07 -1.04 -0.18
N LEU A 652 16.32 -1.29 -1.26
CA LEU A 652 16.87 -1.81 -2.51
C LEU A 652 17.56 -0.69 -3.31
N PRO A 653 18.63 -0.99 -4.09
CA PRO A 653 19.36 0.01 -4.85
C PRO A 653 18.62 0.41 -6.14
N LEU A 654 17.45 1.05 -6.02
CA LEU A 654 16.45 1.20 -7.10
C LEU A 654 15.76 2.59 -7.17
N GLU A 655 16.39 3.64 -6.63
CA GLU A 655 15.77 4.97 -6.45
C GLU A 655 15.15 5.60 -7.71
N SER A 656 15.65 5.26 -8.90
CA SER A 656 15.20 5.74 -10.21
C SER A 656 14.28 4.75 -10.96
N VAL A 657 13.92 3.62 -10.33
CA VAL A 657 13.20 2.47 -10.95
C VAL A 657 11.83 2.22 -10.27
N ASN A 658 11.17 3.28 -9.80
CA ASN A 658 9.97 3.20 -8.97
C ASN A 658 8.73 2.63 -9.70
N ASP A 659 8.72 2.66 -11.04
CA ASP A 659 7.67 2.11 -11.91
C ASP A 659 7.53 0.57 -11.81
N LEU A 660 8.56 -0.14 -11.36
CA LEU A 660 8.47 -1.58 -11.08
C LEU A 660 7.69 -1.90 -9.80
N PHE A 661 7.51 -0.92 -8.90
CA PHE A 661 6.67 -1.05 -7.69
C PHE A 661 5.22 -0.59 -7.93
N LEU A 662 4.87 -0.22 -9.17
CA LEU A 662 3.51 0.11 -9.58
C LEU A 662 2.82 -1.14 -10.16
N TYR A 663 2.07 -1.85 -9.33
CA TYR A 663 1.24 -2.99 -9.73
C TYR A 663 -0.15 -2.92 -9.08
N LYS A 664 -1.17 -3.41 -9.79
CA LYS A 664 -2.53 -3.56 -9.29
C LYS A 664 -2.66 -4.94 -8.62
N THR A 665 -3.13 -4.98 -7.39
CA THR A 665 -3.50 -6.23 -6.69
C THR A 665 -4.51 -7.03 -7.52
N PRO A 666 -4.43 -8.37 -7.55
CA PRO A 666 -5.48 -9.22 -8.13
C PRO A 666 -6.88 -8.87 -7.60
N GLU A 667 -7.86 -8.76 -8.49
CA GLU A 667 -9.25 -8.41 -8.12
C GLU A 667 -9.94 -9.51 -7.30
N THR A 668 -9.48 -10.75 -7.44
CA THR A 668 -9.85 -11.89 -6.61
C THR A 668 -8.61 -12.42 -5.88
N PRO A 669 -8.69 -12.69 -4.56
CA PRO A 669 -7.61 -13.31 -3.80
C PRO A 669 -7.16 -14.64 -4.42
N THR A 670 -5.90 -14.73 -4.81
CA THR A 670 -5.30 -15.92 -5.43
C THR A 670 -4.57 -16.74 -4.38
N ARG A 671 -4.71 -18.07 -4.44
CA ARG A 671 -3.93 -19.00 -3.60
C ARG A 671 -2.56 -19.34 -4.17
N GLN A 672 -2.34 -19.11 -5.46
CA GLN A 672 -1.08 -19.45 -6.12
C GLN A 672 0.05 -18.54 -5.65
N VAL A 673 1.11 -19.15 -5.13
CA VAL A 673 2.27 -18.47 -4.56
C VAL A 673 3.44 -18.60 -5.52
N TYR A 674 3.91 -17.47 -6.05
CA TYR A 674 5.16 -17.44 -6.84
C TYR A 674 6.33 -17.04 -5.94
N THR A 675 7.43 -17.75 -6.05
CA THR A 675 8.69 -17.47 -5.35
C THR A 675 9.78 -17.15 -6.36
N ILE A 676 10.53 -16.07 -6.09
CA ILE A 676 11.67 -15.66 -6.91
C ILE A 676 12.94 -15.97 -6.12
N ARG A 677 13.93 -16.60 -6.76
CA ARG A 677 15.23 -16.89 -6.15
C ARG A 677 16.36 -16.86 -7.19
N PRO A 678 17.63 -16.70 -6.75
CA PRO A 678 18.77 -16.91 -7.62
C PRO A 678 18.73 -18.27 -8.33
N TYR A 679 19.23 -18.29 -9.56
CA TYR A 679 19.42 -19.50 -10.35
C TYR A 679 20.46 -20.43 -9.71
N LEU A 680 20.18 -21.73 -9.72
CA LEU A 680 21.10 -22.79 -9.34
C LEU A 680 21.41 -23.66 -10.56
N ALA A 681 22.61 -24.24 -10.63
CA ALA A 681 22.96 -25.14 -11.74
C ALA A 681 22.01 -26.37 -11.87
N SER A 682 21.34 -26.77 -10.79
CA SER A 682 20.29 -27.79 -10.81
C SER A 682 19.03 -27.38 -11.58
N ASP A 683 18.79 -26.09 -11.78
CA ASP A 683 17.62 -25.57 -12.49
C ASP A 683 17.77 -25.65 -14.02
N GLU A 684 18.98 -25.86 -14.56
CA GLU A 684 19.27 -25.86 -16.01
C GLU A 684 18.23 -26.67 -16.80
N ARG A 685 17.97 -27.90 -16.36
CA ARG A 685 17.00 -28.81 -16.98
C ARG A 685 15.58 -28.25 -16.98
N ASN A 686 15.16 -27.62 -15.87
CA ASN A 686 13.82 -27.06 -15.72
C ASN A 686 13.65 -25.78 -16.57
N VAL A 687 14.67 -24.93 -16.62
CA VAL A 687 14.73 -23.76 -17.49
C VAL A 687 14.68 -24.18 -18.96
N TYR A 688 15.46 -25.19 -19.37
CA TYR A 688 15.49 -25.69 -20.75
C TYR A 688 14.14 -26.31 -21.16
N GLN A 689 13.51 -27.06 -20.26
CA GLN A 689 12.14 -27.58 -20.46
C GLN A 689 11.10 -26.45 -20.55
N LEU A 690 11.21 -25.40 -19.74
CA LEU A 690 10.37 -24.22 -19.85
C LEU A 690 10.56 -23.53 -21.20
N CYS A 691 11.81 -23.33 -21.66
CA CYS A 691 12.10 -22.77 -22.97
C CYS A 691 11.45 -23.56 -24.11
N HIS A 692 11.51 -24.90 -24.05
CA HIS A 692 10.85 -25.78 -25.02
C HIS A 692 9.32 -25.62 -25.01
N ARG A 693 8.69 -25.63 -23.82
CA ARG A 693 7.23 -25.42 -23.68
C ARG A 693 6.78 -24.07 -24.25
N LEU A 694 7.47 -22.98 -23.89
CA LEU A 694 7.12 -21.62 -24.33
C LEU A 694 7.35 -21.40 -25.83
N HIS A 695 8.40 -22.01 -26.40
CA HIS A 695 8.63 -21.94 -27.85
C HIS A 695 7.49 -22.60 -28.63
N ILE A 696 7.09 -23.83 -28.26
CA ILE A 696 5.97 -24.54 -28.91
C ILE A 696 4.67 -23.74 -28.80
N ALA A 697 4.37 -23.17 -27.62
CA ALA A 697 3.19 -22.33 -27.43
C ALA A 697 3.18 -21.11 -28.37
N ARG A 698 4.32 -20.41 -28.51
CA ARG A 698 4.46 -19.25 -29.41
C ARG A 698 4.33 -19.60 -30.89
N THR A 699 4.78 -20.77 -31.32
CA THR A 699 4.67 -21.18 -32.75
C THR A 699 3.25 -21.57 -33.15
N GLY A 700 2.34 -21.81 -32.19
CA GLY A 700 0.96 -22.25 -32.47
C GLY A 700 0.85 -23.60 -33.18
N ALA A 701 1.93 -24.39 -33.18
CA ALA A 701 2.03 -25.66 -33.88
C ALA A 701 1.49 -26.82 -33.02
N ASN A 702 1.08 -27.92 -33.66
CA ASN A 702 0.67 -29.14 -32.96
C ASN A 702 1.77 -29.60 -31.97
N PHE A 703 1.45 -29.58 -30.68
CA PHE A 703 2.36 -29.98 -29.59
C PHE A 703 3.02 -31.34 -29.88
N CYS A 704 2.21 -32.34 -30.23
CA CYS A 704 2.65 -33.71 -30.52
C CYS A 704 3.57 -33.86 -31.74
N ASP A 705 3.64 -32.87 -32.64
CA ASP A 705 4.48 -32.96 -33.85
C ASP A 705 5.80 -32.21 -33.65
N MET A 706 5.76 -31.05 -32.97
CA MET A 706 6.97 -30.34 -32.54
C MET A 706 7.76 -31.14 -31.49
N GLU A 707 7.09 -31.75 -30.51
CA GLU A 707 7.76 -32.55 -29.48
C GLU A 707 8.55 -33.74 -30.07
N LYS A 708 8.04 -34.38 -31.14
CA LYS A 708 8.77 -35.41 -31.89
C LYS A 708 9.98 -34.87 -32.64
N ILE A 709 9.90 -33.65 -33.19
CA ILE A 709 11.01 -32.98 -33.88
C ILE A 709 12.13 -32.64 -32.90
N PHE A 710 11.80 -32.08 -31.74
CA PHE A 710 12.76 -31.68 -30.72
C PHE A 710 13.28 -32.81 -29.84
N HIS A 711 12.69 -34.01 -29.87
CA HIS A 711 13.16 -35.17 -29.11
C HIS A 711 14.63 -35.54 -29.40
N SER A 712 15.12 -35.27 -30.61
CA SER A 712 16.52 -35.47 -31.00
C SER A 712 17.46 -34.36 -30.50
N TYR A 713 16.93 -33.20 -30.09
CA TYR A 713 17.66 -31.99 -29.71
C TYR A 713 17.04 -31.30 -28.48
N PRO A 714 16.83 -32.01 -27.35
CA PRO A 714 15.99 -31.53 -26.25
C PRO A 714 16.53 -30.26 -25.56
N ASN A 715 17.83 -30.00 -25.67
CA ASN A 715 18.50 -28.88 -25.02
C ASN A 715 18.73 -27.67 -25.96
N LEU A 716 18.49 -27.82 -27.27
CA LEU A 716 18.89 -26.85 -28.29
C LEU A 716 18.30 -25.45 -28.07
N LEU A 717 17.02 -25.36 -27.72
CA LEU A 717 16.36 -24.08 -27.44
C LEU A 717 16.93 -23.39 -26.19
N GLY A 718 17.23 -24.16 -25.14
CA GLY A 718 17.90 -23.64 -23.95
C GLY A 718 19.30 -23.10 -24.29
N ASP A 719 20.08 -23.89 -25.03
CA ASP A 719 21.45 -23.54 -25.44
C ASP A 719 21.52 -22.29 -26.34
N ILE A 720 20.54 -22.10 -27.23
CA ILE A 720 20.43 -20.91 -28.11
C ILE A 720 20.07 -19.66 -27.29
N HIS A 721 19.06 -19.75 -26.43
CA HIS A 721 18.47 -18.55 -25.82
C HIS A 721 19.16 -18.14 -24.52
N PHE A 722 19.51 -19.10 -23.65
CA PHE A 722 19.93 -18.85 -22.26
C PHE A 722 21.22 -19.55 -21.84
N GLY A 723 21.63 -20.65 -22.48
CA GLY A 723 22.80 -21.45 -22.08
C GLY A 723 24.06 -20.62 -21.85
N ALA A 724 24.40 -19.74 -22.80
CA ALA A 724 25.48 -18.77 -22.66
C ALA A 724 25.40 -17.93 -21.36
N PHE A 725 24.23 -17.42 -21.00
CA PHE A 725 24.07 -16.61 -19.79
C PHE A 725 24.21 -17.47 -18.52
N VAL A 726 23.56 -18.64 -18.44
CA VAL A 726 23.62 -19.49 -17.24
C VAL A 726 24.98 -20.16 -17.03
N THR A 727 25.78 -20.31 -18.09
CA THR A 727 27.14 -20.87 -18.00
C THR A 727 28.20 -19.78 -17.76
N LEU A 728 28.06 -18.59 -18.36
CA LEU A 728 29.09 -17.53 -18.35
C LEU A 728 28.80 -16.38 -17.37
N SER A 729 27.54 -16.18 -16.97
CA SER A 729 27.11 -15.13 -16.03
C SER A 729 25.91 -15.59 -15.15
N PRO A 730 25.96 -16.77 -14.51
CA PRO A 730 24.86 -17.26 -13.67
C PRO A 730 24.48 -16.29 -12.53
N GLU A 731 25.42 -15.46 -12.08
CA GLU A 731 25.28 -14.57 -10.94
C GLU A 731 24.23 -13.45 -11.10
N PHE A 732 23.76 -13.18 -12.32
CA PHE A 732 22.65 -12.23 -12.58
C PHE A 732 21.36 -12.95 -13.02
N SER A 733 21.29 -14.27 -12.87
CA SER A 733 20.16 -15.09 -13.30
C SER A 733 19.24 -15.46 -12.11
N PHE A 734 17.92 -15.39 -12.34
CA PHE A 734 16.90 -15.66 -11.32
C PHE A 734 15.75 -16.48 -11.91
N VAL A 735 15.27 -17.47 -11.17
CA VAL A 735 14.09 -18.28 -11.52
C VAL A 735 12.86 -17.82 -10.74
N VAL A 736 11.69 -18.05 -11.34
CA VAL A 736 10.39 -18.02 -10.66
C VAL A 736 9.87 -19.44 -10.61
N GLU A 737 9.55 -19.91 -9.42
CA GLU A 737 8.90 -21.20 -9.17
C GLU A 737 7.52 -21.01 -8.55
N ASP A 738 6.60 -21.91 -8.90
CA ASP A 738 5.38 -22.18 -8.14
C ASP A 738 5.55 -23.52 -7.39
N ASP A 739 4.49 -24.00 -6.74
CA ASP A 739 4.52 -25.23 -5.94
C ASP A 739 4.89 -26.50 -6.75
N ASN A 740 4.88 -26.44 -8.09
CA ASN A 740 5.08 -27.60 -8.98
C ASN A 740 6.32 -27.49 -9.86
N SER A 741 6.70 -26.30 -10.35
CA SER A 741 7.78 -26.16 -11.32
C SER A 741 8.35 -24.74 -11.46
N VAL A 742 9.46 -24.63 -12.19
CA VAL A 742 9.95 -23.34 -12.71
C VAL A 742 8.98 -22.85 -13.80
N VAL A 743 8.35 -21.70 -13.56
CA VAL A 743 7.35 -21.05 -14.43
C VAL A 743 7.85 -19.74 -15.06
N GLY A 744 9.00 -19.22 -14.62
CA GLY A 744 9.63 -18.03 -15.20
C GLY A 744 11.13 -17.99 -14.96
N PHE A 745 11.83 -17.22 -15.78
CA PHE A 745 13.28 -17.09 -15.71
C PHE A 745 13.77 -15.77 -16.32
N VAL A 746 14.74 -15.12 -15.67
CA VAL A 746 15.55 -14.04 -16.23
C VAL A 746 17.02 -14.43 -16.15
N ALA A 747 17.75 -14.18 -17.23
CA ALA A 747 19.20 -14.26 -17.25
C ALA A 747 19.77 -12.92 -17.74
N ALA A 748 20.89 -12.51 -17.15
CA ALA A 748 21.54 -11.26 -17.50
C ALA A 748 23.06 -11.39 -17.43
N ALA A 749 23.76 -10.42 -17.99
CA ALA A 749 25.20 -10.22 -17.81
C ALA A 749 25.48 -8.73 -17.62
N ALA A 750 26.31 -8.38 -16.62
CA ALA A 750 26.63 -7.00 -16.31
C ALA A 750 27.35 -6.27 -17.47
N ASN A 751 28.14 -6.99 -18.27
CA ASN A 751 28.89 -6.45 -19.40
C ASN A 751 28.62 -7.27 -20.66
N ALA A 752 27.78 -6.74 -21.55
CA ALA A 752 27.39 -7.40 -22.78
C ALA A 752 28.56 -7.61 -23.76
N LYS A 753 29.54 -6.71 -23.78
CA LYS A 753 30.74 -6.80 -24.64
C LYS A 753 31.63 -7.97 -24.22
N GLU A 754 31.77 -8.17 -22.91
CA GLU A 754 32.49 -9.31 -22.34
C GLU A 754 31.71 -10.63 -22.53
N LEU A 755 30.39 -10.63 -22.34
CA LEU A 755 29.56 -11.81 -22.64
C LEU A 755 29.72 -12.22 -24.12
N GLN A 756 29.60 -11.28 -25.06
CA GLN A 756 29.72 -11.57 -26.50
C GLN A 756 31.13 -12.08 -26.86
N ARG A 757 32.17 -11.56 -26.20
CA ARG A 757 33.54 -12.08 -26.33
C ARG A 757 33.63 -13.53 -25.84
N GLN A 758 33.05 -13.85 -24.68
CA GLN A 758 33.05 -15.20 -24.11
C GLN A 758 32.21 -16.19 -24.93
N ILE A 759 31.06 -15.77 -25.46
CA ILE A 759 30.24 -16.56 -26.40
C ILE A 759 31.08 -16.97 -27.62
N ARG A 760 31.82 -16.03 -28.20
CA ARG A 760 32.67 -16.26 -29.38
C ARG A 760 33.83 -17.24 -29.12
N VAL A 761 34.45 -17.20 -27.93
CA VAL A 761 35.67 -18.00 -27.64
C VAL A 761 35.45 -19.28 -26.83
N ALA A 762 34.31 -19.42 -26.14
CA ALA A 762 34.01 -20.58 -25.30
C ALA A 762 32.69 -21.27 -25.70
N TRP A 763 31.57 -20.53 -25.69
CA TRP A 763 30.25 -21.14 -25.90
C TRP A 763 30.06 -21.72 -27.30
N VAL A 764 30.38 -20.97 -28.37
CA VAL A 764 30.20 -21.47 -29.74
C VAL A 764 31.08 -22.69 -30.06
N PRO A 765 32.38 -22.74 -29.67
CA PRO A 765 33.18 -23.97 -29.77
C PRO A 765 32.60 -25.17 -29.01
N GLU A 766 32.01 -24.95 -27.83
CA GLU A 766 31.30 -26.01 -27.08
C GLU A 766 30.06 -26.49 -27.84
N MET A 767 29.26 -25.56 -28.38
CA MET A 767 28.07 -25.89 -29.18
C MET A 767 28.42 -26.61 -30.50
N GLN A 768 29.55 -26.28 -31.13
CA GLN A 768 30.09 -27.02 -32.29
C GLN A 768 30.45 -28.47 -31.94
N THR A 769 30.87 -28.71 -30.71
CA THR A 769 31.19 -30.05 -30.19
C THR A 769 29.92 -30.82 -29.79
N LYS A 770 28.91 -30.11 -29.25
CA LYS A 770 27.62 -30.65 -28.79
C LYS A 770 26.66 -30.99 -29.94
N TYR A 771 26.69 -30.21 -31.03
CA TYR A 771 25.79 -30.31 -32.17
C TYR A 771 26.52 -30.31 -33.54
N PRO A 772 27.50 -31.22 -33.78
CA PRO A 772 28.37 -31.14 -34.95
C PRO A 772 27.60 -31.17 -36.29
N GLU A 773 26.52 -31.94 -36.39
CA GLU A 773 25.62 -31.98 -37.55
C GLU A 773 24.93 -30.65 -37.87
N LEU A 774 24.70 -29.79 -36.87
CA LEU A 774 24.09 -28.47 -37.06
C LEU A 774 25.07 -27.40 -37.57
N PHE A 775 26.39 -27.61 -37.42
CA PHE A 775 27.43 -26.66 -37.87
C PHE A 775 28.14 -27.05 -39.18
N HIS A 776 28.17 -28.34 -39.54
CA HIS A 776 28.93 -28.82 -40.71
C HIS A 776 28.08 -28.96 -42.00
N SER A 777 26.83 -28.51 -42.00
CA SER A 777 25.82 -28.78 -43.04
C SER A 777 26.01 -28.04 -44.39
N HIS A 778 27.20 -27.52 -44.67
CA HIS A 778 27.53 -26.86 -45.95
C HIS A 778 27.87 -27.84 -47.10
N SER A 779 27.89 -29.16 -46.88
CA SER A 779 28.19 -30.17 -47.90
C SER A 779 27.05 -31.19 -48.12
N THR A 780 26.37 -31.02 -49.27
CA THR A 780 25.66 -32.05 -50.04
C THR A 780 24.58 -32.92 -49.35
N GLU A 781 23.32 -32.64 -49.68
CA GLU A 781 22.26 -33.62 -49.98
C GLU A 781 22.18 -34.93 -49.14
N LYS A 782 22.13 -34.85 -47.78
CA LYS A 782 21.50 -35.91 -46.94
C LYS A 782 21.33 -35.63 -45.44
N SER A 783 21.35 -34.38 -44.99
CA SER A 783 20.95 -34.05 -43.61
C SER A 783 19.42 -34.12 -43.46
N ASN A 784 18.92 -35.20 -42.86
CA ASN A 784 17.50 -35.40 -42.47
C ASN A 784 17.07 -34.48 -41.30
N ILE A 785 17.55 -33.23 -41.28
CA ILE A 785 17.23 -32.23 -40.27
C ILE A 785 15.88 -31.59 -40.66
N PRO A 786 14.86 -31.63 -39.78
CA PRO A 786 13.57 -30.96 -40.04
C PRO A 786 13.75 -29.45 -40.24
N ASP A 787 12.95 -28.82 -41.10
CA ASP A 787 13.09 -27.40 -41.43
C ASP A 787 13.07 -26.46 -40.19
N PRO A 788 12.21 -26.66 -39.15
CA PRO A 788 12.26 -25.85 -37.93
C PRO A 788 13.62 -25.89 -37.19
N ILE A 789 14.38 -26.99 -37.32
CA ILE A 789 15.72 -27.13 -36.72
C ILE A 789 16.78 -26.41 -37.55
N LYS A 790 16.58 -26.21 -38.87
CA LYS A 790 17.54 -25.48 -39.73
C LYS A 790 17.58 -23.99 -39.39
N ASP A 791 16.44 -23.39 -39.11
CA ASP A 791 16.36 -21.99 -38.69
C ASP A 791 17.02 -21.79 -37.31
N LEU A 792 16.77 -22.71 -36.38
CA LEU A 792 17.41 -22.71 -35.05
C LEU A 792 18.93 -22.98 -35.13
N ALA A 793 19.37 -23.88 -36.01
CA ALA A 793 20.80 -24.09 -36.27
C ALA A 793 21.44 -22.81 -36.85
N THR A 794 20.74 -22.09 -37.72
CA THR A 794 21.19 -20.80 -38.25
C THR A 794 21.30 -19.75 -37.14
N LYS A 795 20.32 -19.68 -36.20
CA LYS A 795 20.42 -18.83 -35.01
C LYS A 795 21.60 -19.22 -34.10
N LEU A 796 21.81 -20.52 -33.85
CA LEU A 796 22.92 -21.04 -33.05
C LEU A 796 24.28 -20.68 -33.65
N GLN A 797 24.43 -20.80 -34.96
CA GLN A 797 25.64 -20.39 -35.69
C GLN A 797 25.89 -18.87 -35.58
N ARG A 798 24.82 -18.05 -35.64
CA ARG A 798 24.92 -16.58 -35.63
C ARG A 798 25.15 -15.94 -34.26
N LEU A 799 25.13 -16.68 -33.15
CA LEU A 799 25.32 -16.15 -31.79
C LEU A 799 26.56 -15.28 -31.59
N HIS A 800 27.61 -15.45 -32.42
CA HIS A 800 28.89 -14.76 -32.31
C HIS A 800 29.17 -13.75 -33.44
N THR A 801 28.22 -13.52 -34.36
CA THR A 801 28.54 -12.92 -35.67
C THR A 801 28.50 -11.38 -35.66
N GLU A 802 27.74 -10.77 -34.76
CA GLU A 802 27.61 -9.32 -34.65
C GLU A 802 28.33 -8.77 -33.40
N ASP A 803 29.03 -7.66 -33.58
CA ASP A 803 29.60 -6.87 -32.48
C ASP A 803 28.59 -5.79 -32.06
N LEU A 804 28.31 -5.70 -30.76
CA LEU A 804 27.32 -4.77 -30.21
C LEU A 804 27.77 -3.30 -30.41
N PRO A 805 26.90 -2.39 -30.90
CA PRO A 805 27.26 -1.00 -31.13
C PRO A 805 27.71 -0.27 -29.84
N ASP A 806 28.85 0.42 -29.87
CA ASP A 806 29.35 1.15 -28.68
C ASP A 806 28.36 2.24 -28.19
N ALA A 807 27.52 2.79 -29.08
CA ALA A 807 26.45 3.72 -28.73
C ALA A 807 25.35 3.09 -27.83
N LEU A 808 25.05 1.80 -28.02
CA LEU A 808 24.14 1.04 -27.14
C LEU A 808 24.77 0.86 -25.76
N LEU A 809 26.02 0.39 -25.75
CA LEU A 809 26.76 0.03 -24.53
C LEU A 809 27.07 1.24 -23.64
N THR A 810 27.05 2.45 -24.18
CA THR A 810 27.26 3.70 -23.42
C THR A 810 26.17 3.93 -22.36
N TYR A 811 24.90 3.60 -22.67
CA TYR A 811 23.76 3.78 -21.76
C TYR A 811 23.15 2.47 -21.27
N HIS A 812 23.36 1.37 -22.00
CA HIS A 812 22.83 0.04 -21.69
C HIS A 812 23.94 -1.03 -21.72
N PRO A 813 24.96 -0.94 -20.85
CA PRO A 813 26.12 -1.84 -20.86
C PRO A 813 25.79 -3.30 -20.55
N SER A 814 24.68 -3.55 -19.82
CA SER A 814 24.23 -4.91 -19.49
C SER A 814 23.23 -5.45 -20.51
N GLN A 815 23.20 -6.77 -20.66
CA GLN A 815 22.29 -7.48 -21.56
C GLN A 815 21.46 -8.45 -20.74
N LEU A 816 20.16 -8.59 -21.03
CA LEU A 816 19.31 -9.58 -20.40
C LEU A 816 18.32 -10.25 -21.35
N LYS A 817 17.74 -11.35 -20.91
CA LYS A 817 16.55 -12.01 -21.50
C LYS A 817 15.65 -12.50 -20.38
N MET A 818 14.34 -12.32 -20.51
CA MET A 818 13.37 -12.76 -19.51
C MET A 818 12.16 -13.42 -20.18
N TRP A 819 11.89 -14.68 -19.82
CA TRP A 819 10.71 -15.44 -20.28
C TRP A 819 9.85 -15.84 -19.07
N LEU A 820 8.53 -15.79 -19.24
CA LEU A 820 7.54 -16.12 -18.22
C LEU A 820 6.45 -16.99 -18.87
N SER A 821 5.86 -17.92 -18.12
CA SER A 821 4.76 -18.75 -18.59
C SER A 821 3.41 -18.06 -18.50
N ASP A 822 2.55 -18.33 -19.48
CA ASP A 822 1.15 -17.88 -19.49
C ASP A 822 0.30 -18.47 -18.34
N THR A 823 0.84 -19.44 -17.60
CA THR A 823 0.28 -19.93 -16.32
C THR A 823 0.46 -18.95 -15.16
N VAL A 824 1.24 -17.88 -15.32
CA VAL A 824 1.47 -16.86 -14.29
C VAL A 824 0.39 -15.79 -14.35
N ILE A 825 -0.61 -15.91 -13.46
CA ILE A 825 -1.76 -15.01 -13.39
C ILE A 825 -1.44 -13.67 -12.70
N ASP A 826 -0.40 -13.62 -11.86
CA ASP A 826 -0.01 -12.42 -11.12
C ASP A 826 0.94 -11.54 -11.96
N HIS A 827 0.40 -10.46 -12.51
CA HIS A 827 1.15 -9.49 -13.32
C HIS A 827 2.28 -8.76 -12.57
N SER A 828 2.33 -8.81 -11.24
CA SER A 828 3.46 -8.25 -10.47
C SER A 828 4.73 -9.10 -10.59
N VAL A 829 4.61 -10.39 -10.94
CA VAL A 829 5.73 -11.34 -10.96
C VAL A 829 6.79 -10.95 -11.97
N SER A 830 6.39 -10.52 -13.19
CA SER A 830 7.34 -10.06 -14.22
C SER A 830 8.10 -8.80 -13.78
N LYS A 831 7.42 -7.85 -13.13
CA LYS A 831 8.06 -6.66 -12.54
C LYS A 831 9.02 -7.06 -11.42
N ARG A 832 8.57 -7.85 -10.44
CA ARG A 832 9.39 -8.32 -9.30
C ARG A 832 10.62 -9.15 -9.76
N LEU A 833 10.49 -9.95 -10.81
CA LEU A 833 11.59 -10.71 -11.42
C LEU A 833 12.63 -9.78 -12.04
N LEU A 834 12.18 -8.79 -12.82
CA LEU A 834 13.07 -7.76 -13.35
C LEU A 834 13.72 -6.94 -12.22
N THR A 835 12.99 -6.65 -11.15
CA THR A 835 13.52 -5.93 -9.98
C THR A 835 14.70 -6.66 -9.34
N CYS A 836 14.65 -8.00 -9.19
CA CYS A 836 15.80 -8.81 -8.76
C CYS A 836 17.02 -8.62 -9.68
N ALA A 837 16.83 -8.77 -10.99
CA ALA A 837 17.90 -8.66 -11.97
C ALA A 837 18.51 -7.24 -12.01
N VAL A 838 17.68 -6.19 -12.00
CA VAL A 838 18.14 -4.79 -11.99
C VAL A 838 18.88 -4.46 -10.69
N ALA A 839 18.40 -4.91 -9.53
CA ALA A 839 19.10 -4.71 -8.26
C ALA A 839 20.48 -5.37 -8.25
N ALA A 840 20.60 -6.59 -8.82
CA ALA A 840 21.87 -7.30 -8.96
C ALA A 840 22.85 -6.59 -9.91
N LEU A 841 22.37 -6.14 -11.07
CA LEU A 841 23.15 -5.41 -12.08
C LEU A 841 23.63 -4.04 -11.55
N ARG A 842 22.75 -3.28 -10.88
CA ARG A 842 23.07 -1.99 -10.29
C ARG A 842 24.04 -2.10 -9.11
N ALA A 843 23.93 -3.15 -8.29
CA ALA A 843 24.92 -3.46 -7.26
C ALA A 843 26.32 -3.80 -7.82
N HIS A 844 26.40 -4.19 -9.10
CA HIS A 844 27.64 -4.37 -9.87
C HIS A 844 28.06 -3.14 -10.70
N GLY A 845 27.40 -1.99 -10.50
CA GLY A 845 27.76 -0.71 -11.13
C GLY A 845 27.26 -0.51 -12.56
N SER A 846 26.29 -1.30 -13.01
CA SER A 846 25.64 -1.07 -14.31
C SER A 846 24.70 0.14 -14.26
N SER A 847 24.74 0.95 -15.32
CA SER A 847 23.88 2.12 -15.56
C SER A 847 22.59 1.81 -16.32
N GLY A 848 22.43 0.60 -16.84
CA GLY A 848 21.28 0.24 -17.66
C GLY A 848 21.43 -1.11 -18.35
N CYS A 849 20.33 -1.63 -18.88
CA CYS A 849 20.30 -2.88 -19.62
C CYS A 849 19.57 -2.77 -20.96
N HIS A 850 19.88 -3.69 -21.86
CA HIS A 850 19.15 -3.88 -23.11
C HIS A 850 18.73 -5.33 -23.31
N VAL A 851 17.74 -5.50 -24.20
CA VAL A 851 17.33 -6.78 -24.78
C VAL A 851 17.39 -6.66 -26.31
N TYR A 852 17.65 -7.77 -27.00
CA TYR A 852 17.83 -7.87 -28.45
C TYR A 852 17.04 -9.08 -29.01
N ASP A 853 16.82 -9.13 -30.33
CA ASP A 853 15.98 -10.16 -30.99
C ASP A 853 14.56 -10.19 -30.38
N VAL A 854 13.97 -9.01 -30.16
CA VAL A 854 12.63 -8.85 -29.58
C VAL A 854 11.56 -9.10 -30.66
N ASP A 855 10.88 -10.25 -30.57
CA ASP A 855 9.72 -10.55 -31.41
C ASP A 855 8.52 -9.61 -31.12
N VAL A 856 7.62 -9.47 -32.10
CA VAL A 856 6.45 -8.58 -32.02
C VAL A 856 5.57 -8.87 -30.80
N CYS A 857 5.43 -10.13 -30.41
CA CYS A 857 4.67 -10.54 -29.23
C CYS A 857 5.35 -10.10 -27.91
N SER A 858 6.68 -10.02 -27.90
CA SER A 858 7.50 -9.63 -26.75
C SER A 858 7.64 -8.10 -26.62
N MET A 859 7.36 -7.31 -27.66
CA MET A 859 7.40 -5.84 -27.62
C MET A 859 6.49 -5.27 -26.54
N GLU A 860 5.24 -5.72 -26.45
CA GLU A 860 4.28 -5.26 -25.44
C GLU A 860 4.69 -5.69 -24.02
N PHE A 861 5.31 -6.88 -23.88
CA PHE A 861 5.81 -7.39 -22.61
C PHE A 861 6.94 -6.49 -22.06
N TYR A 862 7.97 -6.21 -22.86
CA TYR A 862 9.07 -5.34 -22.44
C TYR A 862 8.63 -3.87 -22.29
N SER A 863 7.68 -3.38 -23.09
CA SER A 863 7.12 -2.02 -22.95
C SER A 863 6.38 -1.84 -21.62
N ARG A 864 5.59 -2.84 -21.17
CA ARG A 864 4.93 -2.83 -19.85
C ARG A 864 5.90 -2.92 -18.65
N LEU A 865 7.13 -3.35 -18.92
CA LEU A 865 8.26 -3.35 -17.99
C LEU A 865 9.11 -2.08 -18.11
N GLY A 866 8.66 -1.09 -18.88
CA GLY A 866 9.30 0.20 -19.07
C GLY A 866 10.64 0.13 -19.81
N PHE A 867 10.78 -0.79 -20.76
CA PHE A 867 11.82 -0.69 -21.79
C PHE A 867 11.32 0.17 -22.96
N VAL A 868 12.24 0.87 -23.63
CA VAL A 868 11.97 1.73 -24.79
C VAL A 868 12.72 1.21 -26.01
N GLU A 869 12.06 1.24 -27.17
CA GLU A 869 12.62 0.83 -28.46
C GLU A 869 13.77 1.75 -28.92
N LEU A 870 14.92 1.19 -29.26
CA LEU A 870 16.15 1.91 -29.58
C LEU A 870 16.39 2.05 -31.09
N LYS A 871 15.55 2.85 -31.76
CA LYS A 871 15.43 2.98 -33.24
C LYS A 871 16.69 3.35 -34.02
N ASN A 872 17.74 3.86 -33.37
CA ASN A 872 18.93 4.41 -34.02
C ASN A 872 20.24 3.63 -33.69
N VAL A 873 20.13 2.41 -33.17
CA VAL A 873 21.29 1.63 -32.70
C VAL A 873 21.97 0.80 -33.79
N THR A 874 21.22 0.27 -34.75
CA THR A 874 21.72 -0.56 -35.87
C THR A 874 21.24 -0.04 -37.22
N HIS A 875 22.00 -0.35 -38.28
CA HIS A 875 21.57 -0.17 -39.67
C HIS A 875 20.85 -1.40 -40.25
N ASP A 876 20.86 -2.52 -39.50
CA ASP A 876 20.05 -3.69 -39.82
C ASP A 876 18.59 -3.44 -39.39
N GLN A 877 17.66 -3.67 -40.31
CA GLN A 877 16.22 -3.46 -40.10
C GLN A 877 15.53 -4.69 -39.50
N ASP A 878 16.19 -5.85 -39.47
CA ASP A 878 15.60 -7.12 -39.02
C ASP A 878 15.80 -7.39 -37.51
N VAL A 879 16.59 -6.56 -36.80
CA VAL A 879 16.92 -6.76 -35.37
C VAL A 879 16.47 -5.60 -34.50
N MET A 880 15.47 -5.86 -33.63
CA MET A 880 14.92 -4.88 -32.71
C MET A 880 15.66 -4.87 -31.36
N TYR A 881 16.06 -3.67 -30.92
CA TYR A 881 16.69 -3.43 -29.62
C TYR A 881 15.76 -2.63 -28.69
N PHE A 882 15.69 -3.03 -27.43
CA PHE A 882 14.94 -2.34 -26.38
C PHE A 882 15.85 -2.06 -25.18
N GLY A 883 15.86 -0.83 -24.68
CA GLY A 883 16.72 -0.37 -23.59
C GLY A 883 15.97 0.13 -22.37
N ARG A 884 16.58 -0.01 -21.20
CA ARG A 884 16.12 0.55 -19.93
C ARG A 884 17.31 1.07 -19.12
N ILE A 885 17.14 2.22 -18.46
CA ILE A 885 18.19 2.90 -17.68
C ILE A 885 17.98 2.63 -16.18
N PHE A 886 19.11 2.58 -15.46
CA PHE A 886 19.26 2.56 -13.99
C PHE A 886 18.59 3.73 -13.28
#